data_AF-V2IH78-F1
#
_entry.id   AF-V2IH78-F1
#
_cell.length_a   1.000
_cell.length_b   1.000
_cell.length_c   1.000
_cell.angle_alpha   90.00
_cell.angle_beta   90.00
_cell.angle_gamma   90.00
#
_symmetry.space_group_name_H-M   'P 1'
#
loop_
_entity.id
_entity.type
_entity.pdbx_description
1 polymer ?
#
loop_
_entity_poly.entity_id
_entity_poly.type
_entity_poly.pdbx_seq_one_letter_code
_entity_poly.pdbx_strand_id
1 'polypeptide(L)'
;MSAVEVLAPLRIETRFYAPDGARPGWLLRLRVWPDEFSMARRPIAPSPAELDLYDDVLRQFPADAGMQWRMLAARLGVERALWLRRTVAIVADPSPSTDRGMAQPRDPSAWPDTHQPFGLPPAIHVWFVQVGQAGQAATPTLVGTMRPKRERIAEQLGLAAFENPAATGELPQTWWTSFEVAMDVELAIEIAFPPGAQPPALDAIVVAGIGDVSPEPLIAMHAASGRLSVLRPGTPTNTVDGEATAEVASNAGADPAAWEGIDDAPPAADSASAAVMQALAGPDAVPIKLQGGDVAASGYDPLVVHALWPVLWGHALRDVVGAGEQEALLAEWAQAWLAPQGAYPAIRIGSQPYGLLPATVLAGWTGQHITAGQIRDWAGPWRDAAAADAAVYPGTVVGASAQRAAELLGEDTPTRRWAVRLVSPLPVVNAIRAMRAMPPLQPSAWENDTASILAGRKTPLSPLGALSEQAPVPASTPEADSDDPETLRLLLEDDSEIFPQRWDHKLGLLGHLIFEALCLLRASVGQARESIETGQPVDPHAPLPMQAGADALVRLVRRGYPGTPSQPQLDDLFASPDAGAQRVAKRCLRGIEALVALVQAYADDPDGVFGCVLAALDTASHRVDPWITGLASSRLRELENARAPWRLGVYGWVDAPAPYDAATPGHGLPPGPTAAGLLHAPSQTQAMTAALLRDAAVRDPGDARWRIAIDSAKVRAAMRLAERVRLGVHPYEALGLEVERIVGDWDTVRKLREDYPMRDTHAGTRCCDGARVLRLLFRHQAGDPPPPALPAGVREALATCDAALDTYADLLVADGVHALVSGHGGLGNAAMEAAAGLGPPPELR
;
A
#
# COMPACT_ATOMS: atom_id res chain seq x y z
N MET A 1 -17.93 -19.60 -18.11
CA MET A 1 -16.59 -20.09 -17.71
C MET A 1 -16.07 -19.14 -16.66
N SER A 2 -15.71 -19.64 -15.48
CA SER A 2 -15.12 -18.83 -14.41
C SER A 2 -13.73 -18.37 -14.84
N ALA A 3 -13.36 -17.12 -14.53
CA ALA A 3 -12.05 -16.55 -14.77
C ALA A 3 -11.46 -16.04 -13.44
N VAL A 4 -10.15 -15.83 -13.39
CA VAL A 4 -9.48 -15.09 -12.30
C VAL A 4 -9.23 -13.67 -12.79
N GLU A 5 -9.64 -12.69 -12.00
CA GLU A 5 -9.57 -11.28 -12.35
C GLU A 5 -8.58 -10.58 -11.42
N VAL A 6 -7.51 -10.01 -11.99
CA VAL A 6 -6.55 -9.17 -11.26
C VAL A 6 -7.01 -7.74 -11.44
N LEU A 7 -7.66 -7.19 -10.41
CA LEU A 7 -8.23 -5.85 -10.47
C LEU A 7 -7.18 -4.81 -10.09
N ALA A 8 -6.79 -3.97 -11.05
CA ALA A 8 -5.88 -2.87 -10.81
C ALA A 8 -6.62 -1.64 -10.24
N PRO A 9 -6.03 -0.89 -9.29
CA PRO A 9 -6.67 0.28 -8.73
C PRO A 9 -6.84 1.41 -9.76
N LEU A 10 -7.96 2.13 -9.63
CA LEU A 10 -8.29 3.37 -10.32
C LEU A 10 -8.50 4.47 -9.31
N ARG A 11 -7.84 5.60 -9.53
CA ARG A 11 -8.18 6.83 -8.83
C ARG A 11 -9.47 7.40 -9.42
N ILE A 12 -10.39 7.78 -8.54
CA ILE A 12 -11.67 8.39 -8.91
C ILE A 12 -11.68 9.84 -8.42
N GLU A 13 -12.14 10.73 -9.28
CA GLU A 13 -12.39 12.13 -8.92
C GLU A 13 -13.86 12.44 -9.17
N THR A 14 -14.52 12.98 -8.16
CA THR A 14 -15.95 13.31 -8.21
C THR A 14 -16.17 14.79 -7.94
N ARG A 15 -17.15 15.37 -8.63
CA ARG A 15 -17.60 16.75 -8.36
C ARG A 15 -19.09 16.89 -8.62
N PHE A 16 -19.82 17.29 -7.58
CA PHE A 16 -21.22 17.67 -7.68
C PHE A 16 -21.37 19.13 -8.09
N TYR A 17 -22.32 19.40 -8.97
CA TYR A 17 -22.74 20.74 -9.37
C TYR A 17 -24.22 20.91 -9.02
N ALA A 18 -24.50 21.97 -8.26
CA ALA A 18 -25.86 22.37 -7.95
C ALA A 18 -26.60 22.87 -9.20
N PRO A 19 -27.95 22.79 -9.21
CA PRO A 19 -28.77 23.43 -10.22
C PRO A 19 -28.47 24.94 -10.30
N ASP A 20 -28.50 25.51 -11.51
CA ASP A 20 -28.35 26.93 -11.76
C ASP A 20 -29.24 27.39 -12.93
N GLY A 21 -29.11 28.65 -13.35
CA GLY A 21 -29.91 29.21 -14.45
C GLY A 21 -29.74 28.48 -15.80
N ALA A 22 -28.66 27.70 -15.98
CA ALA A 22 -28.41 26.88 -17.17
C ALA A 22 -28.69 25.39 -16.95
N ARG A 23 -28.62 24.90 -15.70
CA ARG A 23 -28.75 23.50 -15.29
C ARG A 23 -29.96 23.31 -14.38
N PRO A 24 -31.08 22.76 -14.86
CA PRO A 24 -32.31 22.63 -14.07
C PRO A 24 -32.26 21.55 -12.97
N GLY A 25 -31.20 20.72 -12.94
CA GLY A 25 -31.00 19.65 -11.97
C GLY A 25 -29.54 19.53 -11.55
N TRP A 26 -29.27 18.70 -10.54
CA TRP A 26 -27.91 18.40 -10.10
C TRP A 26 -27.14 17.63 -11.17
N LEU A 27 -25.82 17.75 -11.16
CA LEU A 27 -24.92 17.02 -12.05
C LEU A 27 -23.72 16.47 -11.26
N LEU A 28 -23.42 15.19 -11.42
CA LEU A 28 -22.18 14.60 -10.96
C LEU A 28 -21.21 14.44 -12.15
N ARG A 29 -20.06 15.09 -12.06
CA ARG A 29 -18.90 14.77 -12.90
C ARG A 29 -18.06 13.71 -12.19
N LEU A 30 -17.77 12.63 -12.90
CA LEU A 30 -16.87 11.58 -12.44
C LEU A 30 -15.76 11.37 -13.46
N ARG A 31 -14.51 11.35 -13.01
CA ARG A 31 -13.34 11.03 -13.83
C ARG A 31 -12.58 9.86 -13.21
N VAL A 32 -12.06 8.98 -14.05
CA VAL A 32 -11.23 7.84 -13.63
C VAL A 32 -9.82 7.98 -14.16
N TRP A 33 -8.88 7.46 -13.38
CA TRP A 33 -7.45 7.54 -13.65
C TRP A 33 -6.80 6.18 -13.43
N PRO A 34 -6.19 5.59 -14.47
CA PRO A 34 -5.35 4.42 -14.30
C PRO A 34 -4.19 4.75 -13.37
N ASP A 35 -4.04 3.99 -12.30
CA ASP A 35 -2.96 4.19 -11.35
C ASP A 35 -1.63 3.58 -11.84
N GLU A 36 -0.51 3.83 -11.14
CA GLU A 36 0.84 3.38 -11.49
C GLU A 36 0.92 1.88 -11.78
N PHE A 37 0.15 1.04 -11.06
CA PHE A 37 0.01 -0.40 -11.35
C PHE A 37 -0.30 -0.66 -12.84
N SER A 38 -1.25 0.10 -13.41
CA SER A 38 -1.74 -0.08 -14.78
C SER A 38 -0.84 0.53 -15.84
N MET A 39 0.25 1.20 -15.47
CA MET A 39 1.11 1.92 -16.41
C MET A 39 2.19 1.00 -16.98
N ALA A 40 2.08 0.66 -18.27
CA ALA A 40 3.12 -0.05 -19.00
C ALA A 40 4.35 0.83 -19.19
N ARG A 41 5.38 0.58 -18.38
CA ARG A 41 6.68 1.23 -18.51
C ARG A 41 7.64 0.38 -19.32
N ARG A 42 7.45 0.36 -20.64
CA ARG A 42 8.26 -0.43 -21.57
C ARG A 42 9.71 0.03 -21.50
N PRO A 43 10.65 -0.84 -21.10
CA PRO A 43 12.06 -0.48 -21.10
C PRO A 43 12.56 -0.27 -22.53
N ILE A 44 13.30 0.80 -22.75
CA ILE A 44 13.91 1.12 -24.04
C ILE A 44 14.99 0.08 -24.35
N ALA A 45 15.11 -0.35 -25.60
CA ALA A 45 16.22 -1.18 -26.07
C ALA A 45 17.60 -0.64 -25.61
N PRO A 46 18.59 -1.50 -25.33
CA PRO A 46 19.92 -1.05 -24.93
C PRO A 46 20.56 -0.22 -26.05
N SER A 47 21.18 0.90 -25.68
CA SER A 47 21.99 1.66 -26.64
C SER A 47 23.38 1.02 -26.81
N PRO A 48 24.05 1.19 -27.95
CA PRO A 48 25.44 0.74 -28.11
C PRO A 48 26.36 1.24 -27.00
N ALA A 49 26.18 2.48 -26.54
CA ALA A 49 26.98 3.07 -25.46
C ALA A 49 26.73 2.41 -24.09
N GLU A 50 25.49 1.98 -23.81
CA GLU A 50 25.19 1.23 -22.57
C GLU A 50 25.84 -0.15 -22.59
N LEU A 51 25.84 -0.81 -23.76
CA LEU A 51 26.49 -2.11 -23.95
C LEU A 51 28.02 -2.00 -23.89
N ASP A 52 28.61 -0.95 -24.47
CA ASP A 52 30.04 -0.66 -24.33
C ASP A 52 30.42 -0.45 -22.85
N LEU A 53 29.60 0.31 -22.12
CA LEU A 53 29.80 0.53 -20.69
C LEU A 53 29.69 -0.77 -19.89
N TYR A 54 28.76 -1.66 -20.25
CA TYR A 54 28.62 -2.96 -19.61
C TYR A 54 29.82 -3.87 -19.92
N ASP A 55 30.26 -3.94 -21.18
CA ASP A 55 31.46 -4.67 -21.59
C ASP A 55 32.72 -4.17 -20.85
N ASP A 56 32.84 -2.85 -20.66
CA ASP A 56 33.94 -2.25 -19.91
C ASP A 56 33.91 -2.64 -18.43
N VAL A 57 32.73 -2.70 -17.83
CA VAL A 57 32.57 -3.17 -16.44
C VAL A 57 32.91 -4.65 -16.31
N LEU A 58 32.44 -5.50 -17.22
CA LEU A 58 32.77 -6.93 -17.25
C LEU A 58 34.28 -7.15 -17.38
N ARG A 59 34.96 -6.35 -18.20
CA ARG A 59 36.42 -6.44 -18.39
C ARG A 59 37.21 -5.95 -17.19
N GLN A 60 36.74 -4.90 -16.51
CA GLN A 60 37.40 -4.34 -15.33
C GLN A 60 37.27 -5.26 -14.10
N PHE A 61 36.13 -5.96 -13.99
CA PHE A 61 35.80 -6.75 -12.81
C PHE A 61 35.35 -8.19 -13.18
N PRO A 62 36.18 -9.01 -13.82
CA PRO A 62 35.75 -10.28 -14.46
C PRO A 62 35.21 -11.35 -13.51
N ALA A 63 35.52 -11.27 -12.21
CA ALA A 63 35.12 -12.26 -11.20
C ALA A 63 34.40 -11.65 -9.98
N ASP A 64 34.02 -10.36 -10.05
CA ASP A 64 33.40 -9.64 -8.93
C ASP A 64 32.03 -9.08 -9.36
N ALA A 65 31.01 -9.93 -9.30
CA ALA A 65 29.64 -9.58 -9.69
C ALA A 65 29.06 -8.42 -8.86
N GLY A 66 29.43 -8.33 -7.58
CA GLY A 66 29.01 -7.23 -6.70
C GLY A 66 29.62 -5.89 -7.09
N MET A 67 30.89 -5.88 -7.50
CA MET A 67 31.53 -4.66 -8.04
C MET A 67 31.02 -4.32 -9.44
N GLN A 68 30.76 -5.32 -10.29
CA GLN A 68 30.10 -5.11 -11.59
C GLN A 68 28.75 -4.40 -11.41
N TRP A 69 27.94 -4.91 -10.49
CA TRP A 69 26.66 -4.33 -10.12
C TRP A 69 26.77 -2.88 -9.66
N ARG A 70 27.59 -2.62 -8.65
CA ARG A 70 27.77 -1.27 -8.09
C ARG A 70 28.25 -0.27 -9.14
N MET A 71 29.14 -0.66 -10.04
CA MET A 71 29.64 0.20 -11.11
C MET A 71 28.60 0.48 -12.20
N LEU A 72 27.78 -0.51 -12.57
CA LEU A 72 26.67 -0.31 -13.48
C LEU A 72 25.61 0.61 -12.86
N ALA A 73 25.19 0.32 -11.63
CA ALA A 73 24.17 1.10 -10.92
C ALA A 73 24.63 2.56 -10.70
N ALA A 74 25.92 2.78 -10.38
CA ALA A 74 26.46 4.14 -10.22
C ALA A 74 26.45 4.96 -11.52
N ARG A 75 26.59 4.31 -12.70
CA ARG A 75 26.64 4.99 -13.99
C ARG A 75 25.29 5.11 -14.69
N LEU A 76 24.39 4.15 -14.49
CA LEU A 76 23.12 4.04 -15.21
C LEU A 76 21.88 4.21 -14.31
N GLY A 77 22.04 4.18 -12.99
CA GLY A 77 20.96 4.02 -12.02
C GLY A 77 20.58 2.55 -11.80
N VAL A 78 20.00 2.24 -10.63
CA VAL A 78 19.63 0.88 -10.20
C VAL A 78 18.64 0.23 -11.17
N GLU A 79 17.52 0.90 -11.49
CA GLU A 79 16.48 0.38 -12.39
C GLU A 79 17.04 -0.01 -13.77
N ARG A 80 17.86 0.86 -14.39
CA ARG A 80 18.42 0.60 -15.73
C ARG A 80 19.50 -0.48 -15.70
N ALA A 81 20.39 -0.46 -14.71
CA ALA A 81 21.41 -1.49 -14.53
C ALA A 81 20.79 -2.87 -14.34
N LEU A 82 19.76 -2.97 -13.50
CA LEU A 82 19.08 -4.23 -13.22
C LEU A 82 18.38 -4.79 -14.46
N TRP A 83 17.67 -3.92 -15.19
CA TRP A 83 17.03 -4.33 -16.43
C TRP A 83 18.04 -4.87 -17.45
N LEU A 84 19.20 -4.21 -17.63
CA LEU A 84 20.25 -4.69 -18.53
C LEU A 84 20.77 -6.07 -18.10
N ARG A 85 21.08 -6.26 -16.81
CA ARG A 85 21.56 -7.56 -16.30
C ARG A 85 20.56 -8.69 -16.52
N ARG A 86 19.26 -8.40 -16.42
CA ARG A 86 18.18 -9.38 -16.60
C ARG A 86 17.86 -9.72 -18.05
N THR A 87 18.14 -8.81 -18.99
CA THR A 87 17.67 -8.94 -20.37
C THR A 87 18.79 -9.13 -21.39
N VAL A 88 19.98 -8.59 -21.13
CA VAL A 88 21.12 -8.67 -22.05
C VAL A 88 21.95 -9.90 -21.71
N ALA A 89 21.96 -10.88 -22.61
CA ALA A 89 22.79 -12.06 -22.47
C ALA A 89 24.29 -11.72 -22.59
N ILE A 90 25.13 -12.46 -21.86
CA ILE A 90 26.59 -12.37 -21.96
C ILE A 90 27.12 -13.50 -22.84
N VAL A 91 27.84 -13.13 -23.89
CA VAL A 91 28.56 -14.03 -24.82
C VAL A 91 29.97 -14.28 -24.27
N ALA A 92 30.34 -15.54 -24.13
CA ALA A 92 31.51 -15.95 -23.33
C ALA A 92 32.87 -15.95 -24.05
N ASP A 93 32.96 -15.74 -25.37
CA ASP A 93 34.20 -16.03 -26.13
C ASP A 93 34.52 -14.94 -27.18
N PRO A 94 35.75 -14.35 -27.25
CA PRO A 94 36.97 -14.60 -26.44
C PRO A 94 37.10 -13.76 -25.17
N SER A 95 36.11 -12.95 -24.84
CA SER A 95 35.97 -12.25 -23.57
C SER A 95 34.49 -12.02 -23.30
N PRO A 96 34.03 -12.04 -22.02
CA PRO A 96 32.64 -11.78 -21.70
C PRO A 96 32.21 -10.43 -22.29
N SER A 97 31.25 -10.47 -23.19
CA SER A 97 30.70 -9.29 -23.84
C SER A 97 29.20 -9.43 -23.97
N THR A 98 28.51 -8.31 -23.99
CA THR A 98 27.07 -8.23 -24.12
C THR A 98 26.61 -8.60 -25.52
N ASP A 99 25.50 -9.33 -25.62
CA ASP A 99 24.82 -9.56 -26.88
C ASP A 99 24.29 -8.23 -27.44
N ARG A 100 24.70 -7.92 -28.67
CA ARG A 100 24.35 -6.69 -29.40
C ARG A 100 23.05 -6.83 -30.19
N GLY A 101 22.39 -8.00 -30.20
CA GLY A 101 21.19 -8.28 -30.98
C GLY A 101 19.99 -7.38 -30.69
N MET A 102 19.89 -6.85 -29.46
CA MET A 102 18.86 -5.88 -29.07
C MET A 102 19.30 -4.42 -29.18
N ALA A 103 20.55 -4.15 -29.59
CA ALA A 103 21.11 -2.80 -29.56
C ALA A 103 20.40 -1.86 -30.55
N GLN A 104 19.94 -0.70 -30.07
CA GLN A 104 19.34 0.33 -30.91
C GLN A 104 20.04 1.69 -30.66
N PRO A 105 20.48 2.40 -31.70
CA PRO A 105 21.03 3.75 -31.55
C PRO A 105 19.99 4.67 -30.90
N ARG A 106 20.40 5.43 -29.88
CA ARG A 106 19.58 6.49 -29.32
C ARG A 106 19.80 7.76 -30.09
N ASP A 107 18.72 8.38 -30.53
CA ASP A 107 18.73 9.76 -30.96
C ASP A 107 18.63 10.66 -29.71
N PRO A 108 19.68 11.43 -29.37
CA PRO A 108 19.65 12.33 -28.21
C PRO A 108 18.58 13.43 -28.32
N SER A 109 18.07 13.68 -29.53
CA SER A 109 16.99 14.64 -29.79
C SER A 109 15.59 14.01 -29.75
N ALA A 110 15.48 12.68 -29.72
CA ALA A 110 14.20 12.01 -29.58
C ALA A 110 13.65 12.14 -28.15
N TRP A 111 12.33 12.29 -28.05
CA TRP A 111 11.65 12.25 -26.77
C TRP A 111 11.77 10.86 -26.11
N PRO A 112 11.80 10.78 -24.77
CA PRO A 112 11.78 9.50 -24.08
C PRO A 112 10.51 8.72 -24.39
N ASP A 113 10.59 7.38 -24.35
CA ASP A 113 9.41 6.55 -24.51
C ASP A 113 8.35 6.86 -23.44
N THR A 114 7.10 6.85 -23.86
CA THR A 114 5.96 7.23 -23.03
C THR A 114 5.33 6.00 -22.41
N HIS A 115 4.95 6.13 -21.15
CA HIS A 115 4.26 5.06 -20.43
C HIS A 115 2.79 5.11 -20.75
N GLN A 116 2.19 3.94 -21.02
CA GLN A 116 0.81 3.83 -21.49
C GLN A 116 -0.02 2.98 -20.55
N PRO A 117 -1.30 3.32 -20.28
CA PRO A 117 -2.21 2.42 -19.61
C PRO A 117 -2.29 1.08 -20.34
N PHE A 118 -2.12 -0.01 -19.61
CA PHE A 118 -2.16 -1.37 -20.12
C PHE A 118 -3.45 -2.05 -19.68
N GLY A 119 -4.12 -2.70 -20.63
CA GLY A 119 -5.27 -3.57 -20.33
C GLY A 119 -6.50 -2.88 -19.75
N LEU A 120 -6.71 -1.58 -20.03
CA LEU A 120 -7.95 -0.90 -19.65
C LEU A 120 -9.17 -1.69 -20.15
N PRO A 121 -10.16 -2.02 -19.30
CA PRO A 121 -11.29 -2.84 -19.69
C PRO A 121 -12.12 -2.26 -20.85
N PRO A 122 -12.79 -3.12 -21.65
CA PRO A 122 -13.62 -2.67 -22.77
C PRO A 122 -14.88 -1.93 -22.29
N ALA A 123 -15.27 -2.14 -21.04
CA ALA A 123 -16.32 -1.40 -20.36
C ALA A 123 -15.93 -1.20 -18.89
N ILE A 124 -16.11 0.01 -18.40
CA ILE A 124 -15.97 0.39 -17.00
C ILE A 124 -17.35 0.86 -16.53
N HIS A 125 -17.90 0.17 -15.54
CA HIS A 125 -19.23 0.41 -15.01
C HIS A 125 -19.16 1.28 -13.77
N VAL A 126 -20.09 2.24 -13.66
CA VAL A 126 -20.24 3.12 -12.49
C VAL A 126 -21.50 2.71 -11.76
N TRP A 127 -21.35 2.32 -10.49
CA TRP A 127 -22.42 1.86 -9.62
C TRP A 127 -22.60 2.82 -8.45
N PHE A 128 -23.85 3.16 -8.15
CA PHE A 128 -24.21 3.83 -6.91
C PHE A 128 -24.63 2.80 -5.88
N VAL A 129 -24.00 2.84 -4.72
CA VAL A 129 -24.43 2.13 -3.51
C VAL A 129 -25.13 3.16 -2.64
N GLN A 130 -26.45 3.06 -2.51
CA GLN A 130 -27.26 3.99 -1.72
C GLN A 130 -27.28 3.56 -0.25
N VAL A 131 -27.42 4.52 0.67
CA VAL A 131 -27.59 4.22 2.10
C VAL A 131 -28.76 3.26 2.29
N GLY A 132 -28.48 2.05 2.78
CA GLY A 132 -29.51 1.05 3.09
C GLY A 132 -30.43 1.51 4.23
N GLN A 133 -31.70 1.09 4.21
CA GLN A 133 -32.50 1.14 5.45
C GLN A 133 -31.94 0.11 6.44
N ALA A 134 -31.93 0.43 7.74
CA ALA A 134 -31.41 -0.46 8.78
C ALA A 134 -31.96 -1.90 8.62
N GLY A 135 -31.07 -2.87 8.38
CA GLY A 135 -31.42 -4.28 8.17
C GLY A 135 -31.67 -4.72 6.73
N GLN A 136 -31.45 -3.87 5.71
CA GLN A 136 -31.46 -4.26 4.30
C GLN A 136 -30.15 -3.90 3.61
N ALA A 137 -29.58 -4.86 2.88
CA ALA A 137 -28.38 -4.63 2.07
C ALA A 137 -28.66 -3.59 0.98
N ALA A 138 -27.82 -2.56 0.91
CA ALA A 138 -27.84 -1.58 -0.18
C ALA A 138 -27.71 -2.31 -1.53
N THR A 139 -28.69 -2.11 -2.42
CA THR A 139 -28.63 -2.70 -3.77
C THR A 139 -27.87 -1.76 -4.70
N PRO A 140 -26.71 -2.16 -5.25
CA PRO A 140 -25.97 -1.33 -6.18
C PRO A 140 -26.79 -1.07 -7.45
N THR A 141 -26.86 0.18 -7.89
CA THR A 141 -27.55 0.57 -9.12
C THR A 141 -26.52 1.00 -10.16
N LEU A 142 -26.56 0.39 -11.35
CA LEU A 142 -25.74 0.82 -12.48
C LEU A 142 -26.24 2.17 -12.99
N VAL A 143 -25.39 3.20 -12.94
CA VAL A 143 -25.76 4.57 -13.34
C VAL A 143 -24.99 5.08 -14.55
N GLY A 144 -23.91 4.40 -14.94
CA GLY A 144 -23.07 4.80 -16.06
C GLY A 144 -22.20 3.68 -16.57
N THR A 145 -21.79 3.78 -17.83
CA THR A 145 -20.78 2.89 -18.42
C THR A 145 -19.89 3.72 -19.34
N MET A 146 -18.59 3.64 -19.10
CA MET A 146 -17.54 4.22 -19.94
C MET A 146 -16.92 3.10 -20.79
N ARG A 147 -16.63 3.35 -22.06
CA ARG A 147 -15.96 2.42 -22.98
C ARG A 147 -14.65 3.06 -23.47
N PRO A 148 -13.57 2.96 -22.67
CA PRO A 148 -12.32 3.67 -22.93
C PRO A 148 -11.81 3.48 -24.37
N LYS A 149 -11.54 4.58 -25.06
CA LYS A 149 -10.97 4.57 -26.42
C LYS A 149 -9.46 4.36 -26.34
N ARG A 150 -9.06 3.11 -26.04
CA ARG A 150 -7.68 2.68 -25.72
C ARG A 150 -6.60 3.27 -26.64
N GLU A 151 -6.82 3.22 -27.96
CA GLU A 151 -5.86 3.74 -28.95
C GLU A 151 -5.67 5.26 -28.80
N ARG A 152 -6.76 6.03 -28.68
CA ARG A 152 -6.70 7.49 -28.48
C ARG A 152 -6.10 7.89 -27.14
N ILE A 153 -6.36 7.11 -26.09
CA ILE A 153 -5.74 7.32 -24.76
C ILE A 153 -4.22 7.17 -24.88
N ALA A 154 -3.75 6.15 -25.60
CA ALA A 154 -2.33 5.92 -25.84
C ALA A 154 -1.70 6.99 -26.75
N GLU A 155 -2.39 7.41 -27.81
CA GLU A 155 -1.93 8.49 -28.71
C GLU A 155 -1.67 9.80 -27.96
N GLN A 156 -2.55 10.18 -27.04
CA GLN A 156 -2.41 11.43 -26.27
C GLN A 156 -1.20 11.42 -25.35
N LEU A 157 -0.67 10.25 -24.99
CA LEU A 157 0.55 10.10 -24.20
C LEU A 157 1.81 10.29 -25.03
N GLY A 158 1.73 10.29 -26.37
CA GLY A 158 2.87 10.53 -27.26
C GLY A 158 3.45 11.94 -27.10
N LEU A 159 4.74 12.03 -26.77
CA LEU A 159 5.43 13.31 -26.55
C LEU A 159 5.59 14.17 -27.80
N ALA A 160 5.38 13.61 -29.00
CA ALA A 160 5.34 14.39 -30.24
C ALA A 160 4.25 15.49 -30.21
N ALA A 161 3.14 15.27 -29.50
CA ALA A 161 2.10 16.28 -29.30
C ALA A 161 2.59 17.49 -28.48
N PHE A 162 3.72 17.35 -27.77
CA PHE A 162 4.33 18.37 -26.93
C PHE A 162 5.46 19.14 -27.61
N GLU A 163 5.73 18.88 -28.90
CA GLU A 163 6.71 19.64 -29.69
C GLU A 163 6.25 21.08 -29.98
N ASN A 164 4.96 21.30 -30.25
CA ASN A 164 4.37 22.62 -30.51
C ASN A 164 4.20 23.54 -29.27
N PRO A 165 3.83 23.03 -28.08
CA PRO A 165 3.79 23.82 -26.83
C PRO A 165 5.08 24.56 -26.48
N ALA A 166 6.25 24.04 -26.91
CA ALA A 166 7.52 24.74 -26.76
C ALA A 166 7.57 26.07 -27.55
N ALA A 167 6.74 26.23 -28.58
CA ALA A 167 6.63 27.43 -29.40
C ALA A 167 5.48 28.37 -28.99
N THR A 168 4.38 27.85 -28.43
CA THR A 168 3.16 28.63 -28.08
C THR A 168 2.96 28.91 -26.59
N GLY A 169 3.62 28.16 -25.70
CA GLY A 169 3.47 28.30 -24.24
C GLY A 169 2.21 27.68 -23.63
N GLU A 170 1.32 27.10 -24.44
CA GLU A 170 0.13 26.37 -23.98
C GLU A 170 0.36 24.86 -24.08
N LEU A 171 0.16 24.14 -22.97
CA LEU A 171 0.20 22.69 -22.95
C LEU A 171 -0.97 22.10 -23.76
N PRO A 172 -0.77 20.96 -24.44
CA PRO A 172 -1.83 20.32 -25.18
C PRO A 172 -2.88 19.81 -24.19
N GLN A 173 -4.15 20.01 -24.51
CA GLN A 173 -5.26 19.46 -23.73
C GLN A 173 -5.28 17.94 -23.93
N THR A 174 -5.08 17.21 -22.85
CA THR A 174 -5.03 15.76 -22.80
C THR A 174 -6.07 15.24 -21.83
N TRP A 175 -6.36 13.94 -21.86
CA TRP A 175 -7.35 13.33 -20.96
C TRP A 175 -7.01 13.52 -19.46
N TRP A 176 -5.74 13.76 -19.12
CA TRP A 176 -5.33 14.05 -17.74
C TRP A 176 -5.45 15.53 -17.36
N THR A 177 -5.33 16.45 -18.32
CA THR A 177 -5.39 17.90 -18.07
C THR A 177 -6.77 18.52 -18.32
N SER A 178 -7.61 17.91 -19.16
CA SER A 178 -8.96 18.37 -19.51
C SER A 178 -10.02 17.32 -19.20
N PHE A 179 -11.10 17.76 -18.56
CA PHE A 179 -12.27 16.92 -18.32
C PHE A 179 -13.02 16.62 -19.63
N GLU A 180 -13.10 17.59 -20.53
CA GLU A 180 -13.75 17.46 -21.84
C GLU A 180 -13.02 16.41 -22.69
N VAL A 181 -11.69 16.46 -22.74
CA VAL A 181 -10.90 15.44 -23.45
C VAL A 181 -11.03 14.07 -22.77
N ALA A 182 -11.12 14.01 -21.43
CA ALA A 182 -11.38 12.77 -20.72
C ALA A 182 -12.74 12.16 -21.07
N MET A 183 -13.79 12.98 -21.27
CA MET A 183 -15.08 12.51 -21.76
C MET A 183 -14.98 11.97 -23.19
N ASP A 184 -14.25 12.67 -24.07
CA ASP A 184 -14.08 12.26 -25.47
C ASP A 184 -13.40 10.89 -25.61
N VAL A 185 -12.48 10.55 -24.72
CA VAL A 185 -11.81 9.24 -24.68
C VAL A 185 -12.51 8.23 -23.76
N GLU A 186 -13.64 8.60 -23.15
CA GLU A 186 -14.43 7.79 -22.22
C GLU A 186 -13.65 7.33 -20.97
N LEU A 187 -12.88 8.25 -20.38
CA LEU A 187 -12.32 8.17 -19.02
C LEU A 187 -13.03 9.13 -18.03
N ALA A 188 -14.09 9.80 -18.48
CA ALA A 188 -14.96 10.60 -17.65
C ALA A 188 -16.41 10.47 -18.09
N ILE A 189 -17.34 10.70 -17.15
CA ILE A 189 -18.78 10.66 -17.39
C ILE A 189 -19.49 11.76 -16.60
N GLU A 190 -20.58 12.24 -17.18
CA GLU A 190 -21.54 13.14 -16.57
C GLU A 190 -22.83 12.40 -16.23
N ILE A 191 -23.22 12.41 -14.96
CA ILE A 191 -24.43 11.76 -14.46
C ILE A 191 -25.39 12.85 -13.98
N ALA A 192 -26.42 13.11 -14.78
CA ALA A 192 -27.43 14.12 -14.49
C ALA A 192 -28.54 13.56 -13.59
N PHE A 193 -28.96 14.34 -12.60
CA PHE A 193 -30.10 14.02 -11.74
C PHE A 193 -31.38 14.71 -12.25
N PRO A 194 -32.57 14.14 -12.01
CA PRO A 194 -33.83 14.75 -12.43
C PRO A 194 -34.00 16.18 -11.89
N PRO A 195 -34.57 17.12 -12.67
CA PRO A 195 -34.85 18.47 -12.20
C PRO A 195 -35.65 18.49 -10.90
N GLY A 196 -35.22 19.31 -9.94
CA GLY A 196 -35.85 19.41 -8.62
C GLY A 196 -35.60 18.22 -7.67
N ALA A 197 -34.93 17.15 -8.12
CA ALA A 197 -34.51 16.06 -7.25
C ALA A 197 -33.13 16.35 -6.64
N GLN A 198 -32.96 16.03 -5.35
CA GLN A 198 -31.64 16.02 -4.71
C GLN A 198 -30.88 14.74 -5.10
N PRO A 199 -29.53 14.76 -5.16
CA PRO A 199 -28.75 13.54 -5.27
C PRO A 199 -29.11 12.60 -4.10
N PRO A 200 -29.22 11.28 -4.34
CA PRO A 200 -29.48 10.33 -3.28
C PRO A 200 -28.31 10.32 -2.29
N ALA A 201 -28.58 9.97 -1.04
CA ALA A 201 -27.52 9.66 -0.09
C ALA A 201 -26.81 8.37 -0.56
N LEU A 202 -25.50 8.47 -0.78
CA LEU A 202 -24.67 7.37 -1.24
C LEU A 202 -23.82 6.87 -0.08
N ASP A 203 -23.75 5.54 0.09
CA ASP A 203 -22.73 4.88 0.92
C ASP A 203 -21.41 4.81 0.14
N ALA A 204 -21.47 4.58 -1.18
CA ALA A 204 -20.30 4.55 -2.04
C ALA A 204 -20.65 4.79 -3.51
N ILE A 205 -19.67 5.26 -4.27
CA ILE A 205 -19.63 5.12 -5.74
C ILE A 205 -18.56 4.08 -6.04
N VAL A 206 -18.94 2.99 -6.71
CA VAL A 206 -18.03 1.92 -7.13
C VAL A 206 -17.85 1.98 -8.63
N VAL A 207 -16.59 1.99 -9.07
CA VAL A 207 -16.21 1.95 -10.48
C VAL A 207 -15.43 0.67 -10.71
N ALA A 208 -15.88 -0.18 -11.62
CA ALA A 208 -15.19 -1.43 -11.91
C ALA A 208 -15.34 -1.86 -13.37
N GLY A 209 -14.33 -2.56 -13.89
CA GLY A 209 -14.35 -3.12 -15.24
C GLY A 209 -13.55 -4.42 -15.30
N ILE A 210 -14.06 -5.40 -16.03
CA ILE A 210 -13.38 -6.68 -16.26
C ILE A 210 -12.70 -6.58 -17.62
N GLY A 211 -11.37 -6.74 -17.67
CA GLY A 211 -10.66 -6.69 -18.94
C GLY A 211 -10.63 -8.00 -19.70
N ASP A 212 -9.94 -7.94 -20.83
CA ASP A 212 -9.88 -8.95 -21.88
C ASP A 212 -8.44 -9.38 -22.20
N VAL A 213 -7.45 -8.86 -21.46
CA VAL A 213 -6.02 -9.15 -21.64
C VAL A 213 -5.45 -9.88 -20.44
N SER A 214 -4.40 -10.68 -20.67
CA SER A 214 -3.63 -11.29 -19.59
C SER A 214 -2.87 -10.22 -18.79
N PRO A 215 -2.81 -10.32 -17.45
CA PRO A 215 -1.98 -9.44 -16.64
C PRO A 215 -0.48 -9.73 -16.77
N GLU A 216 -0.09 -10.94 -17.18
CA GLU A 216 1.31 -11.40 -17.18
C GLU A 216 2.32 -10.43 -17.83
N PRO A 217 2.07 -9.85 -19.03
CA PRO A 217 3.06 -8.97 -19.66
C PRO A 217 3.31 -7.69 -18.87
N LEU A 218 2.30 -7.18 -18.17
CA LEU A 218 2.42 -5.97 -17.34
C LEU A 218 3.25 -6.27 -16.09
N ILE A 219 2.96 -7.38 -15.42
CA ILE A 219 3.65 -7.81 -14.20
C ILE A 219 5.11 -8.17 -14.51
N ALA A 220 5.35 -8.92 -15.59
CA ALA A 220 6.69 -9.27 -16.04
C ALA A 220 7.54 -8.02 -16.34
N MET A 221 6.94 -6.99 -16.93
CA MET A 221 7.62 -5.72 -17.20
C MET A 221 7.99 -4.97 -15.92
N HIS A 222 7.05 -4.83 -14.97
CA HIS A 222 7.34 -4.19 -13.67
C HIS A 222 8.40 -4.96 -12.88
N ALA A 223 8.33 -6.29 -12.89
CA ALA A 223 9.31 -7.15 -12.25
C ALA A 223 10.68 -7.01 -12.91
N ALA A 224 10.78 -7.13 -14.23
CA ALA A 224 12.05 -7.08 -14.96
C ALA A 224 12.81 -5.75 -14.78
N SER A 225 12.10 -4.62 -14.70
CA SER A 225 12.71 -3.31 -14.44
C SER A 225 12.99 -3.03 -12.96
N GLY A 226 12.69 -3.96 -12.05
CA GLY A 226 12.87 -3.74 -10.61
C GLY A 226 11.89 -2.73 -10.00
N ARG A 227 10.77 -2.47 -10.67
CA ARG A 227 9.70 -1.60 -10.16
C ARG A 227 8.78 -2.34 -9.22
N LEU A 228 8.58 -3.65 -9.44
CA LEU A 228 7.84 -4.51 -8.54
C LEU A 228 8.76 -5.03 -7.43
N SER A 229 8.40 -4.75 -6.18
CA SER A 229 9.06 -5.28 -4.99
C SER A 229 8.05 -5.82 -3.97
N VAL A 230 8.54 -6.64 -3.04
CA VAL A 230 7.77 -7.16 -1.91
C VAL A 230 8.14 -6.35 -0.68
N LEU A 231 7.13 -5.87 0.04
CA LEU A 231 7.27 -5.22 1.33
C LEU A 231 7.07 -6.28 2.41
N ARG A 232 8.09 -6.47 3.27
CA ARG A 232 7.97 -7.40 4.39
C ARG A 232 6.87 -6.92 5.34
N PRO A 233 6.08 -7.83 5.95
CA PRO A 233 5.12 -7.45 6.99
C PRO A 233 5.76 -6.55 8.05
N GLY A 234 5.03 -5.51 8.48
CA GLY A 234 5.53 -4.50 9.43
C GLY A 234 6.39 -3.38 8.82
N THR A 235 6.73 -3.44 7.53
CA THR A 235 7.46 -2.37 6.83
C THR A 235 6.56 -1.14 6.64
N PRO A 236 6.98 0.08 7.05
CA PRO A 236 6.23 1.30 6.81
C PRO A 236 6.04 1.59 5.31
N THR A 237 4.77 1.67 4.89
CA THR A 237 4.38 1.97 3.51
C THR A 237 4.39 3.46 3.20
N ASN A 238 4.31 4.31 4.23
CA ASN A 238 4.36 5.76 4.16
C ASN A 238 5.40 6.30 5.15
N THR A 239 6.01 7.44 4.83
CA THR A 239 6.82 8.19 5.78
C THR A 239 5.90 8.99 6.68
N VAL A 240 5.71 8.51 7.91
CA VAL A 240 5.04 9.24 8.99
C VAL A 240 6.11 9.57 10.03
N ASP A 241 6.09 10.81 10.53
CA ASP A 241 7.03 11.30 11.57
C ASP A 241 8.53 11.16 11.23
N GLY A 242 8.87 11.17 9.93
CA GLY A 242 10.26 11.12 9.46
C GLY A 242 10.85 9.71 9.36
N GLU A 243 10.10 8.65 9.67
CA GLU A 243 10.54 7.28 9.42
C GLU A 243 10.65 7.00 7.91
N ALA A 244 11.79 6.46 7.48
CA ALA A 244 12.03 6.16 6.09
C ALA A 244 11.10 5.01 5.63
N THR A 245 10.40 5.22 4.52
CA THR A 245 9.73 4.12 3.81
C THR A 245 10.76 3.18 3.18
N ALA A 246 10.36 1.95 2.85
CA ALA A 246 11.22 1.00 2.14
C ALA A 246 11.86 1.58 0.87
N GLU A 247 13.08 1.14 0.58
CA GLU A 247 13.85 1.60 -0.55
C GLU A 247 13.24 1.18 -1.91
N VAL A 248 13.45 1.99 -2.95
CA VAL A 248 12.89 1.76 -4.30
C VAL A 248 13.95 2.03 -5.36
N ALA A 249 14.11 1.13 -6.34
CA ALA A 249 15.09 1.26 -7.43
C ALA A 249 14.92 2.53 -8.27
N SER A 250 13.70 3.06 -8.36
CA SER A 250 13.39 4.28 -9.11
C SER A 250 13.68 5.58 -8.35
N ASN A 251 14.05 5.51 -7.07
CA ASN A 251 14.38 6.70 -6.28
C ASN A 251 15.73 7.26 -6.71
N ALA A 252 15.81 8.58 -6.82
CA ALA A 252 17.09 9.26 -7.02
C ALA A 252 17.99 8.99 -5.80
N GLY A 253 19.12 8.32 -6.02
CA GLY A 253 20.04 7.93 -4.95
C GLY A 253 19.69 6.62 -4.23
N ALA A 254 18.90 5.73 -4.84
CA ALA A 254 18.74 4.35 -4.35
C ALA A 254 20.10 3.69 -4.10
N ASP A 255 20.23 3.02 -2.96
CA ASP A 255 21.42 2.28 -2.54
C ASP A 255 21.54 0.97 -3.34
N PRO A 256 22.56 0.82 -4.20
CA PRO A 256 22.77 -0.42 -4.92
C PRO A 256 22.91 -1.64 -4.01
N ALA A 257 23.35 -1.48 -2.75
CA ALA A 257 23.52 -2.59 -1.82
C ALA A 257 22.18 -3.33 -1.53
N ALA A 258 21.05 -2.60 -1.51
CA ALA A 258 19.73 -3.19 -1.26
C ALA A 258 19.21 -4.08 -2.41
N TRP A 259 19.92 -4.13 -3.53
CA TRP A 259 19.57 -4.85 -4.76
C TRP A 259 20.64 -5.85 -5.18
N GLU A 260 21.69 -6.03 -4.37
CA GLU A 260 22.75 -6.99 -4.64
C GLU A 260 22.20 -8.43 -4.61
N GLY A 261 22.57 -9.25 -5.60
CA GLY A 261 22.14 -10.65 -5.71
C GLY A 261 20.67 -10.91 -6.10
N ILE A 262 19.96 -9.89 -6.57
CA ILE A 262 18.54 -9.99 -6.99
C ILE A 262 18.35 -10.69 -8.36
N ASP A 263 19.41 -10.90 -9.12
CA ASP A 263 19.39 -11.55 -10.44
C ASP A 263 20.37 -12.73 -10.55
N ASP A 264 20.97 -13.16 -9.43
CA ASP A 264 21.94 -14.25 -9.39
C ASP A 264 21.30 -15.63 -9.62
N ALA A 265 20.03 -15.79 -9.21
CA ALA A 265 19.28 -17.05 -9.33
C ALA A 265 17.76 -16.80 -9.38
N PRO A 266 16.97 -17.74 -9.94
CA PRO A 266 15.52 -17.75 -9.79
C PRO A 266 15.11 -17.80 -8.31
N PRO A 267 13.95 -17.21 -7.95
CA PRO A 267 13.47 -17.26 -6.57
C PRO A 267 13.07 -18.70 -6.18
N ALA A 268 13.15 -19.01 -4.88
CA ALA A 268 12.63 -20.27 -4.35
C ALA A 268 11.11 -20.39 -4.62
N ALA A 269 10.62 -21.60 -4.84
CA ALA A 269 9.23 -21.84 -5.24
C ALA A 269 8.20 -21.41 -4.18
N ASP A 270 8.59 -21.44 -2.91
CA ASP A 270 7.81 -21.06 -1.72
C ASP A 270 8.07 -19.61 -1.27
N SER A 271 8.89 -18.86 -2.01
CA SER A 271 9.20 -17.47 -1.69
C SER A 271 8.04 -16.52 -1.99
N ALA A 272 8.01 -15.39 -1.29
CA ALA A 272 7.09 -14.29 -1.54
C ALA A 272 7.20 -13.76 -2.97
N SER A 273 8.40 -13.75 -3.57
CA SER A 273 8.60 -13.40 -4.98
C SER A 273 7.78 -14.30 -5.91
N ALA A 274 7.88 -15.63 -5.73
CA ALA A 274 7.15 -16.59 -6.55
C ALA A 274 5.64 -16.48 -6.33
N ALA A 275 5.20 -16.36 -5.07
CA ALA A 275 3.78 -16.26 -4.73
C ALA A 275 3.13 -14.97 -5.28
N VAL A 276 3.79 -13.82 -5.18
CA VAL A 276 3.30 -12.55 -5.73
C VAL A 276 3.22 -12.60 -7.25
N MET A 277 4.25 -13.15 -7.92
CA MET A 277 4.22 -13.32 -9.37
C MET A 277 3.06 -14.22 -9.80
N GLN A 278 2.86 -15.37 -9.14
CA GLN A 278 1.74 -16.26 -9.44
C GLN A 278 0.37 -15.61 -9.16
N ALA A 279 0.26 -14.86 -8.07
CA ALA A 279 -0.99 -14.20 -7.67
C ALA A 279 -1.38 -12.99 -8.54
N LEU A 280 -0.44 -12.43 -9.30
CA LEU A 280 -0.69 -11.29 -10.20
C LEU A 280 -0.67 -11.67 -11.69
N ALA A 281 0.13 -12.67 -12.07
CA ALA A 281 0.34 -13.05 -13.47
C ALA A 281 -0.21 -14.46 -13.81
N GLY A 282 -0.62 -15.23 -12.81
CA GLY A 282 -1.14 -16.59 -12.96
C GLY A 282 -0.10 -17.69 -12.71
N PRO A 283 -0.55 -18.96 -12.62
CA PRO A 283 0.29 -20.09 -12.18
C PRO A 283 1.43 -20.43 -13.14
N ASP A 284 1.30 -20.06 -14.42
CA ASP A 284 2.32 -20.31 -15.44
C ASP A 284 3.34 -19.13 -15.57
N ALA A 285 3.20 -18.09 -14.75
CA ALA A 285 4.11 -16.95 -14.79
C ALA A 285 5.53 -17.36 -14.40
N VAL A 286 6.53 -16.92 -15.17
CA VAL A 286 7.94 -17.16 -14.86
C VAL A 286 8.31 -16.37 -13.61
N PRO A 287 8.69 -17.04 -12.49
CA PRO A 287 9.03 -16.32 -11.27
C PRO A 287 10.30 -15.48 -11.46
N ILE A 288 10.21 -14.20 -11.09
CA ILE A 288 11.34 -13.27 -11.05
C ILE A 288 11.58 -12.93 -9.59
N LYS A 289 12.85 -12.97 -9.17
CA LYS A 289 13.24 -12.61 -7.80
C LYS A 289 12.96 -11.12 -7.58
N LEU A 290 12.14 -10.80 -6.58
CA LEU A 290 11.71 -9.44 -6.25
C LEU A 290 12.50 -8.96 -5.04
N GLN A 291 12.77 -7.64 -4.97
CA GLN A 291 13.42 -7.07 -3.81
C GLN A 291 12.53 -7.30 -2.57
N GLY A 292 13.12 -7.75 -1.46
CA GLY A 292 12.39 -8.08 -0.24
C GLY A 292 11.60 -9.40 -0.30
N GLY A 293 11.57 -10.08 -1.45
CA GLY A 293 10.73 -11.25 -1.70
C GLY A 293 11.40 -12.61 -1.47
N ASP A 294 12.58 -12.65 -0.85
CA ASP A 294 13.34 -13.89 -0.53
C ASP A 294 12.83 -14.58 0.75
N VAL A 295 11.81 -14.03 1.38
CA VAL A 295 11.14 -14.61 2.55
C VAL A 295 10.08 -15.63 2.12
N ALA A 296 9.71 -16.56 3.00
CA ALA A 296 8.63 -17.50 2.74
C ALA A 296 7.29 -16.77 2.53
N ALA A 297 6.53 -17.15 1.50
CA ALA A 297 5.29 -16.49 1.12
C ALA A 297 4.21 -16.52 2.20
N SER A 298 4.11 -17.64 2.94
CA SER A 298 3.16 -17.83 4.04
C SER A 298 3.67 -17.27 5.37
N GLY A 299 4.90 -16.73 5.42
CA GLY A 299 5.55 -16.34 6.66
C GLY A 299 5.47 -17.43 7.73
N TYR A 300 5.12 -17.03 8.95
CA TYR A 300 4.93 -17.91 10.11
C TYR A 300 3.46 -18.33 10.32
N ASP A 301 2.53 -17.89 9.48
CA ASP A 301 1.08 -18.06 9.69
C ASP A 301 0.66 -19.54 9.86
N PRO A 302 1.00 -20.48 8.95
CA PRO A 302 0.58 -21.88 9.11
C PRO A 302 1.17 -22.53 10.37
N LEU A 303 2.38 -22.12 10.74
CA LEU A 303 3.09 -22.63 11.90
C LEU A 303 2.44 -22.16 13.20
N VAL A 304 2.21 -20.85 13.34
CA VAL A 304 1.56 -20.25 14.51
C VAL A 304 0.12 -20.74 14.64
N VAL A 305 -0.65 -20.76 13.55
CA VAL A 305 -2.02 -21.29 13.54
C VAL A 305 -2.04 -22.73 14.00
N HIS A 306 -1.16 -23.60 13.48
CA HIS A 306 -1.13 -25.01 13.86
C HIS A 306 -0.70 -25.20 15.32
N ALA A 307 0.40 -24.59 15.74
CA ALA A 307 0.99 -24.76 17.07
C ALA A 307 0.08 -24.22 18.18
N LEU A 308 -0.53 -23.05 17.95
CA LEU A 308 -1.39 -22.39 18.94
C LEU A 308 -2.88 -22.69 18.75
N TRP A 309 -3.25 -23.51 17.76
CA TRP A 309 -4.64 -23.94 17.56
C TRP A 309 -5.32 -24.41 18.85
N PRO A 310 -4.71 -25.29 19.68
CA PRO A 310 -5.36 -25.81 20.88
C PRO A 310 -5.83 -24.70 21.83
N VAL A 311 -5.01 -23.66 22.02
CA VAL A 311 -5.27 -22.58 22.98
C VAL A 311 -6.11 -21.45 22.39
N LEU A 312 -5.89 -21.08 21.12
CA LEU A 312 -6.56 -19.92 20.51
C LEU A 312 -7.97 -20.22 20.00
N TRP A 313 -8.19 -21.39 19.39
CA TRP A 313 -9.49 -21.76 18.80
C TRP A 313 -10.00 -23.10 19.31
N GLY A 314 -9.13 -24.10 19.39
CA GLY A 314 -9.49 -25.49 19.69
C GLY A 314 -10.22 -25.67 21.01
N HIS A 315 -9.76 -25.03 22.09
CA HIS A 315 -10.43 -25.05 23.40
C HIS A 315 -11.81 -24.38 23.34
N ALA A 316 -11.89 -23.18 22.76
CA ALA A 316 -13.15 -22.44 22.63
C ALA A 316 -14.17 -23.17 21.74
N LEU A 317 -13.75 -23.88 20.70
CA LEU A 317 -14.64 -24.64 19.84
C LEU A 317 -14.98 -26.03 20.45
N ARG A 318 -13.94 -26.74 20.88
CA ARG A 318 -13.88 -27.96 21.68
C ARG A 318 -14.84 -27.97 22.87
N ASP A 319 -14.37 -27.26 23.89
CA ASP A 319 -14.81 -27.40 25.27
C ASP A 319 -15.81 -26.31 25.64
N VAL A 320 -15.66 -25.14 25.01
CA VAL A 320 -16.50 -23.93 24.89
C VAL A 320 -17.87 -24.02 24.20
N VAL A 321 -17.84 -24.55 22.98
CA VAL A 321 -18.98 -24.57 22.03
C VAL A 321 -19.41 -25.98 21.66
N GLY A 322 -18.57 -26.99 21.88
CA GLY A 322 -18.96 -28.39 21.69
C GLY A 322 -19.15 -28.69 20.23
N ALA A 323 -18.34 -28.05 19.39
CA ALA A 323 -18.30 -28.25 17.96
C ALA A 323 -17.96 -29.71 17.60
N GLY A 324 -17.38 -30.48 18.54
CA GLY A 324 -17.07 -31.89 18.35
C GLY A 324 -16.16 -32.08 17.14
N GLU A 325 -16.56 -32.95 16.21
CA GLU A 325 -15.82 -33.22 14.97
C GLU A 325 -15.63 -31.97 14.08
N GLN A 326 -16.55 -31.00 14.14
CA GLN A 326 -16.45 -29.77 13.34
C GLN A 326 -15.23 -28.93 13.71
N GLU A 327 -14.76 -29.01 14.96
CA GLU A 327 -13.53 -28.33 15.37
C GLU A 327 -12.30 -28.86 14.63
N ALA A 328 -12.20 -30.19 14.46
CA ALA A 328 -11.09 -30.79 13.75
C ALA A 328 -11.10 -30.45 12.26
N LEU A 329 -12.29 -30.46 11.63
CA LEU A 329 -12.45 -30.04 10.23
C LEU A 329 -12.08 -28.57 10.01
N LEU A 330 -12.42 -27.71 10.97
CA LEU A 330 -12.05 -26.30 10.92
C LEU A 330 -10.55 -26.10 11.14
N ALA A 331 -9.93 -26.88 12.03
CA ALA A 331 -8.48 -26.86 12.26
C ALA A 331 -7.71 -27.22 10.99
N GLU A 332 -8.10 -28.30 10.31
CA GLU A 332 -7.48 -28.72 9.05
C GLU A 332 -7.63 -27.66 7.95
N TRP A 333 -8.81 -27.03 7.86
CA TRP A 333 -9.01 -25.92 6.93
C TRP A 333 -8.16 -24.70 7.28
N ALA A 334 -8.11 -24.31 8.55
CA ALA A 334 -7.39 -23.13 9.00
C ALA A 334 -5.88 -23.28 8.81
N GLN A 335 -5.31 -24.46 9.08
CA GLN A 335 -3.90 -24.74 8.82
C GLN A 335 -3.51 -24.57 7.34
N ALA A 336 -4.46 -24.79 6.42
CA ALA A 336 -4.23 -24.66 4.99
C ALA A 336 -4.48 -23.24 4.45
N TRP A 337 -5.39 -22.48 5.06
CA TRP A 337 -5.94 -21.26 4.44
C TRP A 337 -5.99 -20.02 5.33
N LEU A 338 -5.91 -20.18 6.65
CA LEU A 338 -5.95 -19.05 7.57
C LEU A 338 -4.58 -18.37 7.61
N ALA A 339 -4.54 -17.11 7.18
CA ALA A 339 -3.32 -16.30 7.17
C ALA A 339 -3.53 -15.04 8.04
N PRO A 340 -3.28 -15.11 9.36
CA PRO A 340 -3.44 -13.97 10.27
C PRO A 340 -2.75 -12.67 9.82
N GLN A 341 -1.56 -12.77 9.22
CA GLN A 341 -0.83 -11.62 8.68
C GLN A 341 -1.30 -11.17 7.28
N GLY A 342 -2.20 -11.93 6.65
CA GLY A 342 -2.73 -11.71 5.31
C GLY A 342 -2.23 -12.74 4.29
N ALA A 343 -3.03 -13.04 3.27
CA ALA A 343 -2.74 -14.11 2.30
C ALA A 343 -1.50 -13.86 1.43
N TYR A 344 -1.14 -12.60 1.20
CA TYR A 344 0.03 -12.19 0.44
C TYR A 344 0.68 -10.97 1.09
N PRO A 345 2.02 -10.83 1.00
CA PRO A 345 2.68 -9.62 1.46
C PRO A 345 2.26 -8.42 0.62
N ALA A 346 2.35 -7.24 1.21
CA ALA A 346 2.20 -6.00 0.47
C ALA A 346 3.30 -5.90 -0.61
N ILE A 347 2.97 -5.25 -1.71
CA ILE A 347 3.89 -5.04 -2.82
C ILE A 347 4.12 -3.55 -3.02
N ARG A 348 5.15 -3.21 -3.80
CA ARG A 348 5.35 -1.86 -4.31
C ARG A 348 5.49 -1.91 -5.81
N ILE A 349 4.90 -0.94 -6.51
CA ILE A 349 5.18 -0.69 -7.93
C ILE A 349 5.68 0.75 -8.07
N GLY A 350 6.97 0.89 -8.40
CA GLY A 350 7.65 2.18 -8.30
C GLY A 350 7.58 2.69 -6.85
N SER A 351 7.17 3.94 -6.65
CA SER A 351 7.03 4.53 -5.32
C SER A 351 5.73 4.17 -4.60
N GLN A 352 4.75 3.54 -5.28
CA GLN A 352 3.42 3.31 -4.73
C GLN A 352 3.29 1.93 -4.07
N PRO A 353 2.92 1.87 -2.76
CA PRO A 353 2.62 0.61 -2.09
C PRO A 353 1.20 0.12 -2.40
N TYR A 354 1.01 -1.19 -2.47
CA TYR A 354 -0.27 -1.85 -2.68
C TYR A 354 -0.43 -3.04 -1.74
N GLY A 355 -1.64 -3.21 -1.20
CA GLY A 355 -2.05 -4.48 -0.60
C GLY A 355 -2.52 -5.44 -1.70
N LEU A 356 -2.21 -6.73 -1.55
CA LEU A 356 -2.68 -7.78 -2.44
C LEU A 356 -3.68 -8.67 -1.70
N LEU A 357 -4.94 -8.65 -2.13
CA LEU A 357 -6.04 -9.32 -1.44
C LEU A 357 -6.81 -10.25 -2.39
N PRO A 358 -6.93 -11.56 -2.11
CA PRO A 358 -7.86 -12.41 -2.80
C PRO A 358 -9.29 -12.06 -2.37
N ALA A 359 -10.18 -11.84 -3.34
CA ALA A 359 -11.58 -11.48 -3.10
C ALA A 359 -12.51 -12.48 -3.78
N THR A 360 -13.66 -12.75 -3.15
CA THR A 360 -14.70 -13.60 -3.73
C THR A 360 -16.11 -13.18 -3.30
N VAL A 361 -17.11 -13.52 -4.12
CA VAL A 361 -18.51 -13.23 -3.82
C VAL A 361 -19.05 -14.30 -2.86
N LEU A 362 -18.93 -14.03 -1.56
CA LEU A 362 -19.36 -14.96 -0.49
C LEU A 362 -20.84 -15.35 -0.60
N ALA A 363 -21.72 -14.38 -0.91
CA ALA A 363 -23.17 -14.63 -1.04
C ALA A 363 -23.53 -15.59 -2.19
N GLY A 364 -22.68 -15.66 -3.21
CA GLY A 364 -22.82 -16.58 -4.35
C GLY A 364 -22.12 -17.92 -4.14
N TRP A 365 -21.58 -18.19 -2.95
CA TRP A 365 -20.85 -19.41 -2.67
C TRP A 365 -21.80 -20.60 -2.54
N THR A 366 -21.71 -21.54 -3.48
CA THR A 366 -22.48 -22.80 -3.50
C THR A 366 -21.58 -24.03 -3.30
N GLY A 367 -20.36 -23.85 -2.78
CA GLY A 367 -19.34 -24.90 -2.72
C GLY A 367 -19.79 -26.14 -1.95
N GLN A 368 -19.29 -27.30 -2.38
CA GLN A 368 -19.59 -28.61 -1.77
C GLN A 368 -18.84 -28.85 -0.45
N HIS A 369 -17.85 -28.01 -0.12
CA HIS A 369 -17.06 -28.13 1.11
C HIS A 369 -17.85 -27.58 2.31
N ILE A 370 -18.39 -28.47 3.14
CA ILE A 370 -19.27 -28.14 4.28
C ILE A 370 -18.61 -27.10 5.20
N THR A 371 -17.31 -27.26 5.49
CA THR A 371 -16.53 -26.33 6.34
C THR A 371 -16.52 -24.91 5.79
N ALA A 372 -16.35 -24.73 4.47
CA ALA A 372 -16.35 -23.41 3.84
C ALA A 372 -17.73 -22.73 3.92
N GLY A 373 -18.81 -23.52 3.79
CA GLY A 373 -20.18 -23.05 3.98
C GLY A 373 -20.44 -22.59 5.40
N GLN A 374 -19.96 -23.35 6.40
CA GLN A 374 -20.06 -22.96 7.81
C GLN A 374 -19.30 -21.67 8.10
N ILE A 375 -18.06 -21.53 7.61
CA ILE A 375 -17.26 -20.31 7.79
C ILE A 375 -17.99 -19.09 7.26
N ARG A 376 -18.54 -19.19 6.04
CA ARG A 376 -19.34 -18.11 5.43
C ARG A 376 -20.51 -17.69 6.33
N ASP A 377 -21.20 -18.64 6.94
CA ASP A 377 -22.44 -18.38 7.69
C ASP A 377 -22.21 -17.56 8.96
N TRP A 378 -21.03 -17.64 9.59
CA TRP A 378 -20.70 -16.82 10.75
C TRP A 378 -19.75 -15.66 10.45
N ALA A 379 -18.91 -15.73 9.41
CA ALA A 379 -17.96 -14.66 9.07
C ALA A 379 -18.66 -13.37 8.60
N GLY A 380 -19.80 -13.48 7.92
CA GLY A 380 -20.60 -12.32 7.50
C GLY A 380 -21.12 -11.49 8.69
N PRO A 381 -21.92 -12.09 9.59
CA PRO A 381 -22.38 -11.42 10.82
C PRO A 381 -21.23 -10.86 11.67
N TRP A 382 -20.15 -11.62 11.86
CA TRP A 382 -18.96 -11.14 12.59
C TRP A 382 -18.33 -9.90 11.94
N ARG A 383 -18.17 -9.88 10.62
CA ARG A 383 -17.68 -8.68 9.91
C ARG A 383 -18.58 -7.48 10.14
N ASP A 384 -19.89 -7.65 10.03
CA ASP A 384 -20.83 -6.54 10.19
C ASP A 384 -20.81 -6.02 11.64
N ALA A 385 -20.67 -6.92 12.61
CA ALA A 385 -20.54 -6.57 14.01
C ALA A 385 -19.21 -5.87 14.34
N ALA A 386 -18.09 -6.33 13.77
CA ALA A 386 -16.78 -5.69 13.92
C ALA A 386 -16.75 -4.31 13.28
N ALA A 387 -17.36 -4.14 12.10
CA ALA A 387 -17.49 -2.84 11.45
C ALA A 387 -18.34 -1.86 12.27
N ALA A 388 -19.42 -2.35 12.91
CA ALA A 388 -20.24 -1.54 13.80
C ALA A 388 -19.47 -1.10 15.07
N ASP A 389 -18.60 -1.95 15.62
CA ASP A 389 -17.80 -1.63 16.81
C ASP A 389 -16.65 -0.66 16.49
N ALA A 390 -15.93 -0.87 15.38
CA ALA A 390 -14.85 -0.01 14.91
C ALA A 390 -15.31 1.44 14.64
N ALA A 391 -16.57 1.62 14.21
CA ALA A 391 -17.15 2.95 14.03
C ALA A 391 -17.31 3.73 15.35
N VAL A 392 -17.35 3.04 16.49
CA VAL A 392 -17.51 3.64 17.83
C VAL A 392 -16.16 3.94 18.48
N TYR A 393 -15.15 3.08 18.28
CA TYR A 393 -13.79 3.24 18.80
C TYR A 393 -12.77 2.72 17.80
N PRO A 394 -11.75 3.50 17.37
CA PRO A 394 -11.31 4.82 17.85
C PRO A 394 -12.02 6.03 17.20
N GLY A 395 -13.04 5.78 16.37
CA GLY A 395 -13.70 6.77 15.52
C GLY A 395 -13.06 6.91 14.14
N THR A 396 -13.51 7.87 13.34
CA THR A 396 -12.99 8.08 11.96
C THR A 396 -12.27 9.43 11.84
N VAL A 397 -11.53 9.62 10.74
CA VAL A 397 -10.89 10.91 10.43
C VAL A 397 -11.90 12.03 10.12
N VAL A 398 -13.18 11.69 9.93
CA VAL A 398 -14.24 12.66 9.63
C VAL A 398 -14.51 13.53 10.85
N GLY A 399 -14.24 14.83 10.74
CA GLY A 399 -14.36 15.78 11.85
C GLY A 399 -13.22 15.74 12.87
N ALA A 400 -12.19 14.91 12.64
CA ALA A 400 -10.99 14.86 13.47
C ALA A 400 -10.11 16.11 13.29
N SER A 401 -9.38 16.50 14.34
CA SER A 401 -8.29 17.48 14.20
C SER A 401 -7.17 16.90 13.33
N ALA A 402 -6.30 17.73 12.76
CA ALA A 402 -5.15 17.24 11.98
C ALA A 402 -4.26 16.28 12.80
N GLN A 403 -4.06 16.58 14.09
CA GLN A 403 -3.34 15.70 15.00
C GLN A 403 -4.05 14.36 15.18
N ARG A 404 -5.36 14.38 15.45
CA ARG A 404 -6.15 13.15 15.62
C ARG A 404 -6.22 12.34 14.32
N ALA A 405 -6.28 13.00 13.17
CA ALA A 405 -6.22 12.35 11.88
C ALA A 405 -4.86 11.67 11.65
N ALA A 406 -3.75 12.31 12.01
CA ALA A 406 -2.42 11.69 11.96
C ALA A 406 -2.30 10.50 12.93
N GLU A 407 -2.84 10.62 14.14
CA GLU A 407 -2.92 9.51 15.10
C GLU A 407 -3.71 8.33 14.52
N LEU A 408 -4.92 8.58 14.00
CA LEU A 408 -5.79 7.56 13.39
C LEU A 408 -5.14 6.91 12.15
N LEU A 409 -4.45 7.69 11.32
CA LEU A 409 -3.74 7.17 10.13
C LEU A 409 -2.44 6.44 10.48
N GLY A 410 -1.90 6.66 11.69
CA GLY A 410 -0.74 5.96 12.23
C GLY A 410 -1.09 4.70 13.03
N GLU A 411 -2.37 4.36 13.17
CA GLU A 411 -2.78 3.11 13.82
C GLU A 411 -2.44 1.90 12.94
N ASP A 412 -1.93 0.84 13.55
CA ASP A 412 -1.58 -0.41 12.87
C ASP A 412 -2.77 -1.37 12.82
N THR A 413 -2.88 -2.15 11.74
CA THR A 413 -3.96 -3.14 11.60
C THR A 413 -3.79 -4.34 12.56
N PRO A 414 -2.60 -4.96 12.71
CA PRO A 414 -2.38 -5.92 13.78
C PRO A 414 -2.04 -5.19 15.07
N THR A 415 -2.60 -5.67 16.17
CA THR A 415 -2.28 -5.22 17.51
C THR A 415 -0.78 -5.36 17.78
N ARG A 416 -0.12 -4.29 18.25
CA ARG A 416 1.30 -4.32 18.69
C ARG A 416 1.49 -4.58 20.18
N ARG A 417 0.39 -4.60 20.96
CA ARG A 417 0.43 -4.73 22.43
C ARG A 417 -0.70 -5.59 22.93
N TRP A 418 -0.40 -6.53 23.80
CA TRP A 418 -1.41 -7.39 24.41
C TRP A 418 -1.66 -7.01 25.88
N ALA A 419 -2.82 -7.40 26.39
CA ALA A 419 -3.16 -7.29 27.80
C ALA A 419 -4.21 -8.33 28.18
N VAL A 420 -4.18 -8.81 29.43
CA VAL A 420 -5.18 -9.74 29.95
C VAL A 420 -6.31 -8.99 30.62
N ARG A 421 -7.55 -9.36 30.27
CA ARG A 421 -8.76 -8.82 30.87
C ARG A 421 -9.56 -9.92 31.57
N LEU A 422 -9.90 -9.69 32.83
CA LEU A 422 -10.82 -10.57 33.55
C LEU A 422 -12.25 -10.32 33.07
N VAL A 423 -12.90 -11.38 32.58
CA VAL A 423 -14.27 -11.34 32.07
C VAL A 423 -15.22 -12.15 32.96
N SER A 424 -16.48 -11.75 33.03
CA SER A 424 -17.55 -12.43 33.77
C SER A 424 -18.88 -12.23 33.03
N PRO A 425 -19.91 -13.09 33.20
CA PRO A 425 -21.20 -12.88 32.56
C PRO A 425 -21.72 -11.45 32.80
N LEU A 426 -22.10 -10.77 31.72
CA LEU A 426 -22.48 -9.36 31.74
C LEU A 426 -23.55 -9.01 32.79
N PRO A 427 -24.59 -9.85 33.06
CA PRO A 427 -25.53 -9.58 34.15
C PRO A 427 -24.85 -9.51 35.53
N VAL A 428 -23.84 -10.34 35.79
CA VAL A 428 -23.06 -10.32 37.04
C VAL A 428 -22.23 -9.05 37.12
N VAL A 429 -21.55 -8.68 36.03
CA VAL A 429 -20.78 -7.43 35.95
C VAL A 429 -21.67 -6.22 36.17
N ASN A 430 -22.84 -6.19 35.53
CA ASN A 430 -23.82 -5.12 35.68
C ASN A 430 -24.45 -5.09 37.07
N ALA A 431 -24.66 -6.24 37.72
CA ALA A 431 -25.05 -6.27 39.12
C ALA A 431 -23.98 -5.66 40.03
N ILE A 432 -22.70 -5.99 39.82
CA ILE A 432 -21.57 -5.39 40.57
C ILE A 432 -21.51 -3.88 40.33
N ARG A 433 -21.64 -3.44 39.07
CA ARG A 433 -21.65 -2.01 38.70
C ARG A 433 -22.83 -1.27 39.32
N ALA A 434 -24.02 -1.87 39.28
CA ALA A 434 -25.21 -1.31 39.93
C ALA A 434 -25.02 -1.17 41.46
N MET A 435 -24.44 -2.17 42.12
CA MET A 435 -24.09 -2.09 43.55
C MET A 435 -23.07 -0.99 43.86
N ARG A 436 -22.28 -0.55 42.88
CA ARG A 436 -21.31 0.54 42.97
C ARG A 436 -21.81 1.87 42.40
N ALA A 437 -23.10 1.98 42.06
CA ALA A 437 -23.69 3.14 41.41
C ALA A 437 -23.01 3.54 40.08
N MET A 438 -22.42 2.57 39.38
CA MET A 438 -21.85 2.74 38.05
C MET A 438 -22.89 2.42 36.98
N PRO A 439 -22.88 3.10 35.82
CA PRO A 439 -23.78 2.78 34.72
C PRO A 439 -23.52 1.35 34.21
N PRO A 440 -24.55 0.58 33.82
CA PRO A 440 -24.36 -0.76 33.28
C PRO A 440 -23.52 -0.71 31.99
N LEU A 441 -22.65 -1.71 31.82
CA LEU A 441 -22.05 -2.00 30.52
C LEU A 441 -23.16 -2.53 29.59
N GLN A 442 -23.19 -2.02 28.37
CA GLN A 442 -24.02 -2.57 27.31
C GLN A 442 -23.15 -3.49 26.46
N PRO A 443 -23.64 -4.66 26.05
CA PRO A 443 -22.88 -5.52 25.17
C PRO A 443 -22.77 -4.86 23.79
N SER A 444 -21.59 -4.94 23.17
CA SER A 444 -21.44 -4.52 21.77
C SER A 444 -22.19 -5.46 20.83
N ALA A 445 -22.41 -5.04 19.58
CA ALA A 445 -22.98 -5.92 18.55
C ALA A 445 -22.13 -7.21 18.40
N TRP A 446 -20.81 -7.04 18.43
CA TRP A 446 -19.83 -8.14 18.39
C TRP A 446 -20.04 -9.15 19.52
N GLU A 447 -20.19 -8.68 20.76
CA GLU A 447 -20.38 -9.55 21.94
C GLU A 447 -21.70 -10.32 21.86
N ASN A 448 -22.77 -9.68 21.36
CA ASN A 448 -24.07 -10.33 21.18
C ASN A 448 -24.05 -11.39 20.08
N ASP A 449 -23.47 -11.07 18.92
CA ASP A 449 -23.42 -11.98 17.78
C ASP A 449 -22.49 -13.16 18.05
N THR A 450 -21.35 -12.91 18.72
CA THR A 450 -20.48 -13.96 19.25
C THR A 450 -21.26 -14.87 20.21
N ALA A 451 -21.94 -14.32 21.22
CA ALA A 451 -22.74 -15.12 22.14
C ALA A 451 -23.83 -15.93 21.42
N SER A 452 -24.50 -15.35 20.41
CA SER A 452 -25.54 -16.00 19.62
C SER A 452 -25.00 -17.15 18.75
N ILE A 453 -23.86 -16.95 18.08
CA ILE A 453 -23.18 -17.98 17.27
C ILE A 453 -22.74 -19.15 18.16
N LEU A 454 -22.25 -18.85 19.38
CA LEU A 454 -21.83 -19.86 20.35
C LEU A 454 -23.01 -20.52 21.10
N ALA A 455 -24.23 -19.96 21.01
CA ALA A 455 -25.42 -20.43 21.74
C ALA A 455 -26.08 -21.70 21.18
N GLY A 456 -25.50 -22.35 20.16
CA GLY A 456 -25.95 -23.68 19.66
C GLY A 456 -25.86 -24.83 20.67
N ARG A 457 -25.53 -24.56 21.95
CA ARG A 457 -25.45 -25.52 23.06
C ARG A 457 -26.69 -25.48 23.95
N LYS A 458 -26.92 -26.58 24.69
CA LYS A 458 -28.03 -26.77 25.66
C LYS A 458 -28.00 -25.84 26.90
N THR A 459 -27.08 -24.87 26.97
CA THR A 459 -27.05 -23.84 28.02
C THR A 459 -26.62 -22.51 27.42
N PRO A 460 -27.30 -21.39 27.72
CA PRO A 460 -26.96 -20.10 27.12
C PRO A 460 -25.65 -19.55 27.70
N LEU A 461 -24.72 -19.18 26.83
CA LEU A 461 -23.65 -18.24 27.17
C LEU A 461 -24.27 -16.85 27.16
N SER A 462 -24.29 -16.16 28.31
CA SER A 462 -24.60 -14.72 28.33
C SER A 462 -23.40 -13.95 27.74
N PRO A 463 -23.62 -12.77 27.13
CA PRO A 463 -22.51 -11.89 26.75
C PRO A 463 -21.55 -11.73 27.93
N LEU A 464 -20.25 -11.74 27.65
CA LEU A 464 -19.23 -11.53 28.68
C LEU A 464 -18.99 -10.03 28.84
N GLY A 465 -18.72 -9.58 30.06
CA GLY A 465 -18.34 -8.21 30.37
C GLY A 465 -17.03 -8.17 31.13
N ALA A 466 -16.26 -7.11 30.93
CA ALA A 466 -15.04 -6.87 31.68
C ALA A 466 -15.33 -6.58 33.15
N LEU A 467 -14.73 -7.36 34.06
CA LEU A 467 -14.82 -7.15 35.50
C LEU A 467 -13.88 -6.02 35.97
N SER A 468 -12.78 -5.80 35.25
CA SER A 468 -11.82 -4.69 35.41
C SER A 468 -11.30 -4.23 34.05
N GLU A 469 -10.83 -2.98 33.94
CA GLU A 469 -10.36 -2.42 32.66
C GLU A 469 -9.17 -3.19 32.10
N GLN A 470 -8.21 -3.53 32.96
CA GLN A 470 -7.16 -4.52 32.78
C GLN A 470 -6.93 -5.19 34.15
N ALA A 471 -6.54 -6.46 34.17
CA ALA A 471 -6.11 -7.08 35.42
C ALA A 471 -4.66 -6.63 35.73
N PRO A 472 -4.19 -6.65 36.99
CA PRO A 472 -2.77 -6.43 37.33
C PRO A 472 -1.85 -7.60 36.88
N VAL A 473 -2.28 -8.33 35.85
CA VAL A 473 -1.73 -9.57 35.27
C VAL A 473 -1.01 -9.14 33.97
N PRO A 474 0.01 -9.85 33.45
CA PRO A 474 0.95 -9.25 32.51
C PRO A 474 0.30 -8.60 31.28
N ALA A 475 0.91 -7.51 30.87
CA ALA A 475 0.61 -6.73 29.69
C ALA A 475 1.92 -6.52 28.92
N SER A 476 1.81 -6.06 27.68
CA SER A 476 2.97 -5.80 26.84
C SER A 476 3.97 -4.89 27.54
N THR A 477 5.15 -5.45 27.75
CA THR A 477 6.36 -4.85 28.32
C THR A 477 7.53 -5.58 27.67
N PRO A 478 8.71 -4.95 27.48
CA PRO A 478 9.85 -5.63 26.85
C PRO A 478 10.18 -6.98 27.47
N GLU A 479 10.04 -7.10 28.79
CA GLU A 479 10.33 -8.35 29.51
C GLU A 479 9.16 -9.36 29.51
N ALA A 480 7.96 -8.99 29.09
CA ALA A 480 6.82 -9.92 28.92
C ALA A 480 6.56 -10.27 27.45
N ASP A 481 7.07 -9.46 26.52
CA ASP A 481 6.99 -9.67 25.07
C ASP A 481 8.08 -10.63 24.58
N SER A 482 9.23 -10.65 25.27
CA SER A 482 10.34 -11.55 24.96
C SER A 482 10.31 -12.81 25.82
N ASP A 483 10.36 -13.95 25.15
CA ASP A 483 10.72 -15.25 25.73
C ASP A 483 12.19 -15.60 25.46
N ASP A 484 12.81 -16.39 26.34
CA ASP A 484 14.13 -17.00 26.14
C ASP A 484 13.96 -18.33 25.38
N PRO A 485 14.56 -18.50 24.17
CA PRO A 485 14.37 -19.71 23.38
C PRO A 485 14.78 -21.00 24.08
N GLU A 486 15.85 -20.96 24.90
CA GLU A 486 16.27 -22.14 25.67
C GLU A 486 15.26 -22.51 26.75
N THR A 487 14.67 -21.52 27.43
CA THR A 487 13.57 -21.75 28.37
C THR A 487 12.35 -22.38 27.68
N LEU A 488 12.00 -21.92 26.48
CA LEU A 488 10.91 -22.54 25.69
C LEU A 488 11.25 -23.98 25.27
N ARG A 489 12.51 -24.25 24.89
CA ARG A 489 12.98 -25.60 24.57
C ARG A 489 12.93 -26.52 25.78
N LEU A 490 13.35 -26.04 26.94
CA LEU A 490 13.24 -26.78 28.21
C LEU A 490 11.79 -27.08 28.56
N LEU A 491 10.85 -26.17 28.26
CA LEU A 491 9.43 -26.40 28.49
C LEU A 491 8.88 -27.57 27.68
N LEU A 492 9.36 -27.75 26.45
CA LEU A 492 8.96 -28.85 25.58
C LEU A 492 9.64 -30.18 25.96
N GLU A 493 10.89 -30.13 26.45
CA GLU A 493 11.67 -31.31 26.83
C GLU A 493 11.50 -31.72 28.32
N ASP A 494 10.66 -31.02 29.10
CA ASP A 494 10.42 -31.36 30.50
C ASP A 494 9.78 -32.74 30.61
N ASP A 495 10.56 -33.67 31.17
CA ASP A 495 10.23 -35.08 31.33
C ASP A 495 9.44 -35.37 32.62
N SER A 496 9.14 -34.34 33.41
CA SER A 496 8.45 -34.48 34.68
C SER A 496 6.98 -34.89 34.50
N GLU A 497 6.59 -36.02 35.10
CA GLU A 497 5.17 -36.40 35.27
C GLU A 497 4.38 -35.37 36.10
N ILE A 498 5.08 -34.49 36.81
CA ILE A 498 4.52 -33.47 37.70
C ILE A 498 4.38 -32.12 36.96
N PHE A 499 4.66 -32.06 35.66
CA PHE A 499 4.60 -30.89 34.78
C PHE A 499 3.42 -29.93 35.06
N PRO A 500 3.71 -28.70 35.48
CA PRO A 500 4.87 -28.36 36.30
C PRO A 500 4.33 -27.76 37.59
N GLN A 501 4.27 -28.54 38.66
CA GLN A 501 3.99 -28.00 40.00
C GLN A 501 4.99 -26.90 40.41
N ARG A 502 6.15 -26.79 39.72
CA ARG A 502 7.20 -25.78 39.93
C ARG A 502 7.88 -25.45 38.60
N TRP A 503 7.30 -24.54 37.82
CA TRP A 503 8.02 -23.88 36.73
C TRP A 503 8.60 -22.58 37.28
N ASP A 504 9.91 -22.55 37.52
CA ASP A 504 10.59 -21.41 38.16
C ASP A 504 11.17 -20.41 37.14
N HIS A 505 11.10 -20.73 35.85
CA HIS A 505 11.55 -19.83 34.79
C HIS A 505 10.44 -18.85 34.39
N LYS A 506 10.84 -17.60 34.14
CA LYS A 506 9.91 -16.58 33.64
C LYS A 506 9.50 -16.91 32.21
N LEU A 507 8.21 -16.82 31.92
CA LEU A 507 7.64 -16.93 30.58
C LEU A 507 7.10 -15.57 30.14
N GLY A 508 7.32 -15.23 28.88
CA GLY A 508 6.60 -14.19 28.16
C GLY A 508 5.27 -14.72 27.63
N LEU A 509 4.63 -13.93 26.76
CA LEU A 509 3.33 -14.29 26.17
C LEU A 509 3.39 -15.61 25.42
N LEU A 510 4.38 -15.79 24.53
CA LEU A 510 4.49 -16.98 23.70
C LEU A 510 4.71 -18.22 24.58
N GLY A 511 5.59 -18.12 25.58
CA GLY A 511 5.83 -19.18 26.55
C GLY A 511 4.56 -19.60 27.29
N HIS A 512 3.73 -18.63 27.71
CA HIS A 512 2.44 -18.93 28.34
C HIS A 512 1.45 -19.61 27.39
N LEU A 513 1.38 -19.20 26.13
CA LEU A 513 0.51 -19.83 25.12
C LEU A 513 0.96 -21.26 24.80
N ILE A 514 2.27 -21.50 24.67
CA ILE A 514 2.85 -22.84 24.49
C ILE A 514 2.51 -23.72 25.69
N PHE A 515 2.69 -23.20 26.90
CA PHE A 515 2.40 -23.91 28.14
C PHE A 515 0.94 -24.38 28.21
N GLU A 516 0.01 -23.48 27.87
CA GLU A 516 -1.42 -23.79 27.88
C GLU A 516 -1.79 -24.79 26.77
N ALA A 517 -1.22 -24.63 25.57
CA ALA A 517 -1.39 -25.60 24.48
C ALA A 517 -0.93 -27.01 24.90
N LEU A 518 0.22 -27.13 25.56
CA LEU A 518 0.70 -28.40 26.11
C LEU A 518 -0.29 -28.98 27.13
N CYS A 519 -0.80 -28.17 28.06
CA CYS A 519 -1.79 -28.63 29.03
C CYS A 519 -3.04 -29.21 28.35
N LEU A 520 -3.55 -28.55 27.31
CA LEU A 520 -4.73 -29.01 26.57
C LEU A 520 -4.48 -30.29 25.77
N LEU A 521 -3.31 -30.42 25.15
CA LEU A 521 -2.91 -31.65 24.44
C LEU A 521 -2.77 -32.83 25.42
N ARG A 522 -2.05 -32.61 26.54
CA ARG A 522 -1.89 -33.62 27.60
C ARG A 522 -3.23 -34.04 28.18
N ALA A 523 -4.11 -33.10 28.51
CA ALA A 523 -5.43 -33.41 29.05
C ALA A 523 -6.25 -34.30 28.10
N SER A 524 -6.14 -34.07 26.78
CA SER A 524 -6.82 -34.88 25.76
C SER A 524 -6.31 -36.32 25.72
N VAL A 525 -4.99 -36.52 25.81
CA VAL A 525 -4.37 -37.86 25.93
C VAL A 525 -4.79 -38.54 27.24
N GLY A 526 -4.83 -37.79 28.35
CA GLY A 526 -5.22 -38.30 29.65
C GLY A 526 -6.66 -38.82 29.65
N GLN A 527 -7.57 -38.11 28.98
CA GLN A 527 -8.97 -38.49 28.83
C GLN A 527 -9.11 -39.74 27.95
N ALA A 528 -8.32 -39.85 26.88
CA ALA A 528 -8.26 -41.06 26.06
C ALA A 528 -7.79 -42.28 26.87
N ARG A 529 -6.72 -42.12 27.67
CA ARG A 529 -6.24 -43.19 28.58
C ARG A 529 -7.27 -43.58 29.64
N GLU A 530 -8.01 -42.61 30.18
CA GLU A 530 -9.13 -42.87 31.11
C GLU A 530 -10.25 -43.67 30.45
N SER A 531 -10.59 -43.34 29.20
CA SER A 531 -11.59 -44.08 28.43
C SER A 531 -11.15 -45.52 28.15
N ILE A 532 -9.89 -45.72 27.73
CA ILE A 532 -9.32 -47.07 27.48
C ILE A 532 -9.36 -47.93 28.75
N GLU A 533 -8.87 -47.41 29.88
CA GLU A 533 -8.82 -48.17 31.15
C GLU A 533 -10.22 -48.50 31.69
N THR A 534 -11.21 -47.64 31.44
CA THR A 534 -12.60 -47.87 31.85
C THR A 534 -13.40 -48.70 30.84
N GLY A 535 -12.77 -49.14 29.74
CA GLY A 535 -13.41 -49.93 28.69
C GLY A 535 -14.43 -49.15 27.86
N GLN A 536 -14.35 -47.82 27.87
CA GLN A 536 -15.19 -46.94 27.06
C GLN A 536 -14.52 -46.64 25.71
N PRO A 537 -15.29 -46.47 24.62
CA PRO A 537 -14.75 -46.05 23.34
C PRO A 537 -14.12 -44.65 23.46
N VAL A 538 -12.96 -44.45 22.83
CA VAL A 538 -12.30 -43.14 22.83
C VAL A 538 -12.97 -42.25 21.80
N ASP A 539 -13.60 -41.17 22.26
CA ASP A 539 -14.05 -40.09 21.38
C ASP A 539 -12.94 -39.02 21.28
N PRO A 540 -12.27 -38.87 20.13
CA PRO A 540 -11.21 -37.88 19.92
C PRO A 540 -11.71 -36.43 19.90
N HIS A 541 -13.04 -36.24 19.88
CA HIS A 541 -13.69 -34.94 19.87
C HIS A 541 -14.43 -34.64 21.18
N ALA A 542 -14.25 -35.49 22.19
CA ALA A 542 -14.83 -35.28 23.50
C ALA A 542 -14.35 -33.94 24.10
N PRO A 543 -15.27 -33.14 24.67
CA PRO A 543 -14.86 -31.94 25.39
C PRO A 543 -14.10 -32.32 26.66
N LEU A 544 -13.07 -31.54 26.97
CA LEU A 544 -12.38 -31.63 28.26
C LEU A 544 -13.34 -31.20 29.39
N PRO A 545 -13.22 -31.78 30.61
CA PRO A 545 -14.11 -31.50 31.72
C PRO A 545 -13.77 -30.18 32.41
N MET A 546 -13.82 -29.07 31.67
CA MET A 546 -13.40 -27.74 32.13
C MET A 546 -14.17 -27.22 33.35
N GLN A 547 -15.42 -27.69 33.52
CA GLN A 547 -16.29 -27.32 34.63
C GLN A 547 -16.12 -28.24 35.86
N ALA A 548 -15.34 -29.32 35.77
CA ALA A 548 -15.14 -30.27 36.87
C ALA A 548 -14.12 -29.80 37.92
N GLY A 549 -13.61 -28.58 37.79
CA GLY A 549 -12.61 -27.98 38.68
C GLY A 549 -11.17 -28.30 38.28
N ALA A 550 -10.23 -27.53 38.84
CA ALA A 550 -8.80 -27.62 38.49
C ALA A 550 -8.20 -29.01 38.77
N ASP A 551 -8.62 -29.69 39.84
CA ASP A 551 -8.11 -31.02 40.20
C ASP A 551 -8.38 -32.07 39.12
N ALA A 552 -9.54 -31.99 38.46
CA ALA A 552 -9.89 -32.91 37.39
C ALA A 552 -8.98 -32.71 36.16
N LEU A 553 -8.76 -31.46 35.75
CA LEU A 553 -7.85 -31.15 34.65
C LEU A 553 -6.41 -31.50 34.99
N VAL A 554 -5.93 -31.16 36.20
CA VAL A 554 -4.58 -31.50 36.65
C VAL A 554 -4.37 -33.02 36.62
N ARG A 555 -5.36 -33.82 37.04
CA ARG A 555 -5.29 -35.29 36.93
C ARG A 555 -5.14 -35.74 35.48
N LEU A 556 -5.95 -35.20 34.56
CA LEU A 556 -5.88 -35.54 33.14
C LEU A 556 -4.54 -35.14 32.51
N VAL A 557 -4.06 -33.92 32.79
CA VAL A 557 -2.77 -33.42 32.29
C VAL A 557 -1.62 -34.33 32.72
N ARG A 558 -1.58 -34.75 33.99
CA ARG A 558 -0.54 -35.65 34.49
C ARG A 558 -0.61 -37.03 33.85
N ARG A 559 -1.81 -37.60 33.80
CA ARG A 559 -2.06 -38.92 33.22
C ARG A 559 -1.77 -38.97 31.72
N GLY A 560 -2.00 -37.87 31.03
CA GLY A 560 -1.81 -37.72 29.60
C GLY A 560 -0.42 -37.26 29.19
N TYR A 561 0.59 -37.46 30.03
CA TYR A 561 1.98 -37.21 29.65
C TYR A 561 2.34 -37.97 28.37
N PRO A 562 2.73 -37.29 27.28
CA PRO A 562 2.95 -37.89 25.98
C PRO A 562 4.42 -38.24 25.73
N GLY A 563 5.28 -38.17 26.76
CA GLY A 563 6.74 -38.21 26.59
C GLY A 563 7.33 -36.85 26.20
N THR A 564 8.63 -36.85 25.90
CA THR A 564 9.32 -35.69 25.33
C THR A 564 9.24 -35.75 23.80
N PRO A 565 9.48 -34.63 23.08
CA PRO A 565 9.56 -34.64 21.62
C PRO A 565 10.59 -35.66 21.09
N SER A 566 11.70 -35.82 21.82
CA SER A 566 12.77 -36.78 21.50
C SER A 566 12.41 -38.24 21.83
N GLN A 567 11.48 -38.47 22.76
CA GLN A 567 11.05 -39.79 23.22
C GLN A 567 9.53 -39.81 23.52
N PRO A 568 8.67 -39.84 22.49
CA PRO A 568 7.23 -39.83 22.69
C PRO A 568 6.76 -41.14 23.33
N GLN A 569 5.92 -41.03 24.36
CA GLN A 569 5.33 -42.13 25.12
C GLN A 569 3.82 -42.24 24.80
N LEU A 570 3.51 -42.54 23.54
CA LEU A 570 2.13 -42.70 23.04
C LEU A 570 1.87 -44.11 22.49
N ASP A 571 2.81 -45.05 22.67
CA ASP A 571 2.75 -46.42 22.15
C ASP A 571 1.51 -47.17 22.64
N ASP A 572 1.04 -46.88 23.85
CA ASP A 572 -0.18 -47.44 24.42
C ASP A 572 -1.43 -47.05 23.61
N LEU A 573 -1.53 -45.78 23.20
CA LEU A 573 -2.62 -45.31 22.34
C LEU A 573 -2.49 -45.82 20.90
N PHE A 574 -1.27 -45.92 20.36
CA PHE A 574 -1.05 -46.44 19.01
C PHE A 574 -1.30 -47.94 18.90
N ALA A 575 -0.96 -48.71 19.94
CA ALA A 575 -1.21 -50.15 20.02
C ALA A 575 -2.67 -50.47 20.35
N SER A 576 -3.46 -49.50 20.82
CA SER A 576 -4.89 -49.68 21.07
C SER A 576 -5.65 -50.03 19.78
N PRO A 577 -6.60 -50.99 19.84
CA PRO A 577 -7.48 -51.30 18.71
C PRO A 577 -8.53 -50.19 18.46
N ASP A 578 -8.67 -49.21 19.36
CA ASP A 578 -9.59 -48.08 19.23
C ASP A 578 -9.03 -47.01 18.27
N ALA A 579 -9.72 -46.77 17.16
CA ALA A 579 -9.31 -45.77 16.17
C ALA A 579 -9.33 -44.33 16.71
N GLY A 580 -10.17 -44.03 17.69
CA GLY A 580 -10.19 -42.75 18.40
C GLY A 580 -8.93 -42.54 19.23
N ALA A 581 -8.44 -43.57 19.93
CA ALA A 581 -7.16 -43.52 20.66
C ALA A 581 -6.00 -43.16 19.72
N GLN A 582 -5.93 -43.83 18.57
CA GLN A 582 -4.91 -43.56 17.55
C GLN A 582 -5.03 -42.13 16.98
N ARG A 583 -6.24 -41.60 16.81
CA ARG A 583 -6.45 -40.21 16.37
C ARG A 583 -6.00 -39.20 17.43
N VAL A 584 -6.29 -39.42 18.71
CA VAL A 584 -5.80 -38.57 19.81
C VAL A 584 -4.27 -38.57 19.86
N ALA A 585 -3.62 -39.74 19.74
CA ALA A 585 -2.17 -39.84 19.71
C ALA A 585 -1.55 -39.06 18.53
N LYS A 586 -2.09 -39.23 17.31
CA LYS A 586 -1.63 -38.49 16.12
C LYS A 586 -1.79 -36.98 16.29
N ARG A 587 -2.90 -36.54 16.85
CA ARG A 587 -3.17 -35.11 17.10
C ARG A 587 -2.20 -34.53 18.13
N CYS A 588 -1.94 -35.26 19.21
CA CYS A 588 -0.97 -34.85 20.23
C CYS A 588 0.43 -34.73 19.63
N LEU A 589 0.87 -35.74 18.87
CA LEU A 589 2.21 -35.75 18.25
C LEU A 589 2.38 -34.57 17.29
N ARG A 590 1.43 -34.35 16.37
CA ARG A 590 1.45 -33.20 15.45
C ARG A 590 1.47 -31.86 16.17
N GLY A 591 0.71 -31.72 17.25
CA GLY A 591 0.70 -30.50 18.07
C GLY A 591 2.06 -30.24 18.72
N ILE A 592 2.70 -31.27 19.27
CA ILE A 592 4.05 -31.16 19.86
C ILE A 592 5.08 -30.82 18.78
N GLU A 593 5.04 -31.50 17.63
CA GLU A 593 5.91 -31.21 16.49
C GLU A 593 5.77 -29.75 16.02
N ALA A 594 4.53 -29.23 15.95
CA ALA A 594 4.26 -27.84 15.60
C ALA A 594 4.81 -26.86 16.66
N LEU A 595 4.68 -27.17 17.96
CA LEU A 595 5.26 -26.35 19.03
C LEU A 595 6.80 -26.34 18.98
N VAL A 596 7.43 -27.48 18.70
CA VAL A 596 8.89 -27.56 18.51
C VAL A 596 9.33 -26.69 17.33
N ALA A 597 8.66 -26.80 16.19
CA ALA A 597 8.96 -26.00 15.02
C ALA A 597 8.73 -24.49 15.28
N LEU A 598 7.70 -24.13 16.06
CA LEU A 598 7.46 -22.75 16.49
C LEU A 598 8.59 -22.21 17.37
N VAL A 599 9.08 -22.99 18.35
CA VAL A 599 10.20 -22.58 19.21
C VAL A 599 11.49 -22.42 18.41
N GLN A 600 11.74 -23.30 17.43
CA GLN A 600 12.88 -23.18 16.52
C GLN A 600 12.78 -21.92 15.66
N ALA A 601 11.62 -21.66 15.05
CA ALA A 601 11.39 -20.45 14.27
C ALA A 601 11.54 -19.17 15.11
N TYR A 602 11.05 -19.19 16.36
CA TYR A 602 11.19 -18.08 17.29
C TYR A 602 12.65 -17.86 17.71
N ALA A 603 13.47 -18.92 17.79
CA ALA A 603 14.90 -18.78 18.06
C ALA A 603 15.65 -18.10 16.89
N ASP A 604 15.20 -18.32 15.65
CA ASP A 604 15.78 -17.75 14.44
C ASP A 604 15.30 -16.31 14.16
N ASP A 605 14.01 -16.04 14.35
CA ASP A 605 13.38 -14.72 14.15
C ASP A 605 12.31 -14.42 15.23
N PRO A 606 12.72 -13.97 16.43
CA PRO A 606 11.80 -13.67 17.53
C PRO A 606 10.73 -12.63 17.16
N ASP A 607 11.14 -11.55 16.48
CA ASP A 607 10.26 -10.42 16.18
C ASP A 607 9.20 -10.80 15.13
N GLY A 608 9.59 -11.50 14.06
CA GLY A 608 8.67 -11.95 13.02
C GLY A 608 7.64 -12.96 13.53
N VAL A 609 8.06 -13.92 14.35
CA VAL A 609 7.16 -14.89 14.99
C VAL A 609 6.24 -14.20 15.99
N PHE A 610 6.77 -13.32 16.85
CA PHE A 610 5.95 -12.61 17.82
C PHE A 610 4.89 -11.72 17.17
N GLY A 611 5.25 -11.00 16.09
CA GLY A 611 4.27 -10.25 15.28
C GLY A 611 3.17 -11.13 14.70
N CYS A 612 3.48 -12.37 14.31
CA CYS A 612 2.49 -13.35 13.85
C CYS A 612 1.59 -13.86 14.99
N VAL A 613 2.15 -14.09 16.19
CA VAL A 613 1.38 -14.46 17.39
C VAL A 613 0.35 -13.38 17.73
N LEU A 614 0.72 -12.10 17.67
CA LEU A 614 -0.22 -11.00 17.91
C LEU A 614 -1.33 -10.95 16.85
N ALA A 615 -0.98 -11.11 15.56
CA ALA A 615 -1.99 -11.20 14.50
C ALA A 615 -2.94 -12.41 14.66
N ALA A 616 -2.42 -13.54 15.15
CA ALA A 616 -3.22 -14.73 15.45
C ALA A 616 -4.17 -14.50 16.64
N LEU A 617 -3.72 -13.77 17.68
CA LEU A 617 -4.59 -13.34 18.79
C LEU A 617 -5.72 -12.44 18.29
N ASP A 618 -5.43 -11.47 17.42
CA ASP A 618 -6.46 -10.64 16.82
C ASP A 618 -7.46 -11.49 16.03
N THR A 619 -6.96 -12.45 15.23
CA THR A 619 -7.79 -13.36 14.43
C THR A 619 -8.65 -14.30 15.29
N ALA A 620 -8.17 -14.66 16.48
CA ALA A 620 -8.93 -15.43 17.47
C ALA A 620 -9.94 -14.58 18.25
N SER A 621 -9.71 -13.26 18.32
CA SER A 621 -10.49 -12.34 19.14
C SER A 621 -11.55 -11.57 18.36
N HIS A 622 -11.19 -10.89 17.27
CA HIS A 622 -12.03 -9.91 16.57
C HIS A 622 -11.77 -9.75 15.06
N ARG A 623 -10.59 -10.12 14.55
CA ARG A 623 -10.28 -10.04 13.11
C ARG A 623 -10.89 -11.20 12.34
N VAL A 624 -11.92 -10.89 11.55
CA VAL A 624 -12.63 -11.84 10.70
C VAL A 624 -12.09 -11.88 9.27
N ASP A 625 -11.30 -10.88 8.86
CA ASP A 625 -10.76 -10.77 7.51
C ASP A 625 -9.86 -11.94 7.09
N PRO A 626 -9.03 -12.57 7.96
CA PRO A 626 -8.26 -13.76 7.57
C PRO A 626 -9.14 -14.97 7.23
N TRP A 627 -10.30 -15.09 7.88
CA TRP A 627 -11.25 -16.17 7.59
C TRP A 627 -11.93 -15.98 6.23
N ILE A 628 -12.29 -14.73 5.91
CA ILE A 628 -12.90 -14.37 4.62
C ILE A 628 -11.90 -14.55 3.47
N THR A 629 -10.68 -14.06 3.66
CA THR A 629 -9.61 -14.17 2.65
C THR A 629 -9.15 -15.61 2.48
N GLY A 630 -9.13 -16.43 3.54
CA GLY A 630 -8.87 -17.87 3.43
C GLY A 630 -9.88 -18.59 2.53
N LEU A 631 -11.17 -18.22 2.58
CA LEU A 631 -12.18 -18.74 1.65
C LEU A 631 -11.88 -18.32 0.20
N ALA A 632 -11.47 -17.07 -0.01
CA ALA A 632 -11.10 -16.57 -1.32
C ALA A 632 -9.82 -17.25 -1.87
N SER A 633 -8.80 -17.46 -1.04
CA SER A 633 -7.57 -18.18 -1.38
C SER A 633 -7.83 -19.63 -1.74
N SER A 634 -8.69 -20.32 -0.98
CA SER A 634 -9.11 -21.68 -1.27
C SER A 634 -9.77 -21.78 -2.66
N ARG A 635 -10.70 -20.85 -2.97
CA ARG A 635 -11.32 -20.77 -4.30
C ARG A 635 -10.34 -20.43 -5.40
N LEU A 636 -9.42 -19.51 -5.15
CA LEU A 636 -8.39 -19.14 -6.12
C LEU A 636 -7.56 -20.37 -6.51
N ARG A 637 -7.19 -21.20 -5.53
CA ARG A 637 -6.50 -22.48 -5.79
C ARG A 637 -7.34 -23.46 -6.60
N GLU A 638 -8.65 -23.56 -6.33
CA GLU A 638 -9.56 -24.37 -7.16
C GLU A 638 -9.59 -23.88 -8.61
N LEU A 639 -9.66 -22.57 -8.83
CA LEU A 639 -9.68 -21.96 -10.16
C LEU A 639 -8.36 -22.16 -10.91
N GLU A 640 -7.23 -22.06 -10.22
CA GLU A 640 -5.92 -22.35 -10.80
C GLU A 640 -5.79 -23.83 -11.19
N ASN A 641 -6.20 -24.75 -10.31
CA ASN A 641 -6.21 -26.19 -10.61
C ASN A 641 -7.12 -26.51 -11.82
N ALA A 642 -8.21 -25.75 -11.98
CA ALA A 642 -9.11 -25.83 -13.13
C ALA A 642 -8.59 -25.08 -14.38
N ARG A 643 -7.40 -24.45 -14.32
CA ARG A 643 -6.79 -23.63 -15.38
C ARG A 643 -7.72 -22.53 -15.89
N ALA A 644 -8.39 -21.85 -14.96
CA ALA A 644 -9.20 -20.67 -15.28
C ALA A 644 -8.32 -19.58 -15.93
N PRO A 645 -8.81 -18.87 -16.96
CA PRO A 645 -8.05 -17.80 -17.59
C PRO A 645 -7.90 -16.60 -16.65
N TRP A 646 -6.75 -15.95 -16.71
CA TRP A 646 -6.42 -14.75 -15.94
C TRP A 646 -6.65 -13.49 -16.77
N ARG A 647 -7.28 -12.48 -16.17
CA ARG A 647 -7.66 -11.22 -16.85
C ARG A 647 -7.31 -10.02 -16.00
N LEU A 648 -6.68 -9.02 -16.61
CA LEU A 648 -6.44 -7.73 -15.96
C LEU A 648 -7.72 -6.89 -16.02
N GLY A 649 -8.26 -6.53 -14.87
CA GLY A 649 -9.41 -5.61 -14.74
C GLY A 649 -9.02 -4.36 -13.98
N VAL A 650 -10.02 -3.56 -13.64
CA VAL A 650 -9.84 -2.31 -12.89
C VAL A 650 -10.94 -2.14 -11.84
N TYR A 651 -10.61 -1.46 -10.74
CA TYR A 651 -11.57 -1.10 -9.70
C TYR A 651 -11.19 0.21 -9.00
N GLY A 652 -12.17 0.90 -8.45
CA GLY A 652 -11.98 1.96 -7.48
C GLY A 652 -13.31 2.27 -6.81
N TRP A 653 -13.28 2.90 -5.63
CA TRP A 653 -14.50 3.42 -5.03
C TRP A 653 -14.23 4.74 -4.29
N VAL A 654 -15.32 5.45 -4.02
CA VAL A 654 -15.33 6.64 -3.18
C VAL A 654 -16.41 6.43 -2.13
N ASP A 655 -16.04 6.52 -0.86
CA ASP A 655 -16.95 6.33 0.27
C ASP A 655 -17.75 7.61 0.57
N ALA A 656 -19.03 7.41 0.84
CA ALA A 656 -20.05 8.39 1.19
C ALA A 656 -19.96 9.76 0.45
N PRO A 657 -19.85 9.80 -0.89
CA PRO A 657 -19.74 11.06 -1.61
C PRO A 657 -21.06 11.81 -1.54
N ALA A 658 -21.01 13.04 -1.02
CA ALA A 658 -22.19 13.87 -0.82
C ALA A 658 -22.02 15.25 -1.47
N PRO A 659 -23.10 15.83 -2.04
CA PRO A 659 -23.11 17.23 -2.43
C PRO A 659 -22.94 18.11 -1.20
N TYR A 660 -22.21 19.22 -1.37
CA TYR A 660 -22.14 20.26 -0.35
C TYR A 660 -23.49 20.98 -0.24
N ASP A 661 -24.05 21.02 0.97
CA ASP A 661 -25.23 21.82 1.29
C ASP A 661 -24.89 22.91 2.31
N ALA A 662 -24.96 24.18 1.88
CA ALA A 662 -24.72 25.34 2.74
C ALA A 662 -25.80 25.51 3.83
N ALA A 663 -27.02 24.98 3.61
CA ALA A 663 -28.10 25.01 4.60
C ALA A 663 -27.92 23.97 5.72
N THR A 664 -27.10 22.94 5.49
CA THR A 664 -26.84 21.85 6.43
C THR A 664 -25.32 21.69 6.64
N PRO A 665 -24.66 22.59 7.42
CA PRO A 665 -23.23 22.52 7.67
C PRO A 665 -22.86 21.14 8.28
N GLY A 666 -22.12 20.32 7.53
CA GLY A 666 -21.76 18.95 7.89
C GLY A 666 -22.17 17.89 6.85
N HIS A 667 -23.03 18.23 5.89
CA HIS A 667 -23.39 17.34 4.77
C HIS A 667 -22.54 17.67 3.53
N GLY A 668 -21.59 16.78 3.20
CA GLY A 668 -20.60 16.99 2.13
C GLY A 668 -19.49 17.97 2.53
N LEU A 669 -18.33 17.85 1.88
CA LEU A 669 -17.22 18.78 2.13
C LEU A 669 -17.52 20.14 1.47
N PRO A 670 -17.43 21.26 2.20
CA PRO A 670 -17.44 22.56 1.55
C PRO A 670 -16.33 22.60 0.50
N PRO A 671 -16.52 23.28 -0.63
CA PRO A 671 -15.48 23.40 -1.66
C PRO A 671 -14.13 23.87 -1.09
N GLY A 672 -14.15 24.56 0.06
CA GLY A 672 -13.07 24.73 1.04
C GLY A 672 -13.46 25.83 2.04
N PRO A 673 -12.66 26.10 3.09
CA PRO A 673 -12.93 27.19 4.03
C PRO A 673 -12.77 28.59 3.39
N THR A 674 -12.14 28.68 2.21
CA THR A 674 -12.02 29.89 1.40
C THR A 674 -12.49 29.64 -0.03
N ALA A 675 -12.65 30.71 -0.82
CA ALA A 675 -12.95 30.62 -2.26
C ALA A 675 -11.88 29.86 -3.05
N ALA A 676 -10.67 29.68 -2.50
CA ALA A 676 -9.61 28.91 -3.10
C ALA A 676 -9.84 27.39 -3.05
N GLY A 677 -10.68 26.92 -2.15
CA GLY A 677 -11.03 25.52 -1.99
C GLY A 677 -10.01 24.69 -1.20
N LEU A 678 -10.11 23.36 -1.29
CA LEU A 678 -9.16 22.41 -0.69
C LEU A 678 -8.06 22.00 -1.68
N LEU A 679 -6.85 21.75 -1.17
CA LEU A 679 -5.70 21.30 -1.95
C LEU A 679 -4.96 20.18 -1.21
N HIS A 680 -4.71 19.05 -1.88
CA HIS A 680 -3.89 17.97 -1.34
C HIS A 680 -2.41 18.26 -1.56
N ALA A 681 -1.59 18.05 -0.53
CA ALA A 681 -0.14 18.13 -0.62
C ALA A 681 0.53 16.99 0.17
N PRO A 682 1.75 16.57 -0.21
CA PRO A 682 2.43 15.42 0.39
C PRO A 682 2.84 15.60 1.86
N SER A 683 2.91 16.84 2.35
CA SER A 683 3.21 17.15 3.75
C SER A 683 2.44 18.38 4.23
N GLN A 684 2.33 18.55 5.55
CA GLN A 684 1.69 19.72 6.15
C GLN A 684 2.34 21.04 5.70
N THR A 685 3.67 21.08 5.63
CA THR A 685 4.43 22.25 5.19
C THR A 685 4.12 22.59 3.73
N GLN A 686 4.13 21.59 2.84
CA GLN A 686 3.77 21.80 1.44
C GLN A 686 2.30 22.19 1.27
N ALA A 687 1.40 21.65 2.09
CA ALA A 687 -0.02 22.03 2.09
C ALA A 687 -0.18 23.52 2.43
N MET A 688 0.51 23.98 3.47
CA MET A 688 0.46 25.37 3.91
C MET A 688 1.11 26.30 2.87
N THR A 689 2.25 25.93 2.27
CA THR A 689 2.86 26.69 1.16
C THR A 689 1.89 26.85 -0.01
N ALA A 690 1.33 25.73 -0.49
CA ALA A 690 0.42 25.74 -1.62
C ALA A 690 -0.89 26.49 -1.31
N ALA A 691 -1.42 26.37 -0.09
CA ALA A 691 -2.60 27.11 0.36
C ALA A 691 -2.37 28.62 0.36
N LEU A 692 -1.23 29.10 0.87
CA LEU A 692 -0.88 30.52 0.90
C LEU A 692 -0.74 31.10 -0.52
N LEU A 693 -0.04 30.42 -1.41
CA LEU A 693 0.13 30.85 -2.81
C LEU A 693 -1.22 30.89 -3.55
N ARG A 694 -2.04 29.85 -3.37
CA ARG A 694 -3.36 29.76 -4.00
C ARG A 694 -4.35 30.78 -3.46
N ASP A 695 -4.33 31.06 -2.16
CA ASP A 695 -5.19 32.07 -1.55
C ASP A 695 -4.83 33.48 -2.06
N ALA A 696 -3.54 33.78 -2.22
CA ALA A 696 -3.08 35.03 -2.82
C ALA A 696 -3.57 35.19 -4.28
N ALA A 697 -3.47 34.14 -5.09
CA ALA A 697 -3.97 34.14 -6.48
C ALA A 697 -5.47 34.39 -6.60
N VAL A 698 -6.25 33.87 -5.65
CA VAL A 698 -7.70 34.03 -5.60
C VAL A 698 -8.12 35.40 -5.07
N ARG A 699 -7.38 35.94 -4.10
CA ARG A 699 -7.64 37.25 -3.48
C ARG A 699 -7.31 38.39 -4.43
N ASP A 700 -6.24 38.24 -5.21
CA ASP A 700 -5.73 39.25 -6.13
C ASP A 700 -5.82 38.77 -7.60
N PRO A 701 -7.04 38.50 -8.14
CA PRO A 701 -7.21 37.86 -9.45
C PRO A 701 -6.72 38.72 -10.62
N GLY A 702 -6.55 40.03 -10.43
CA GLY A 702 -6.00 40.97 -11.40
C GLY A 702 -4.47 41.09 -11.36
N ASP A 703 -3.81 40.48 -10.37
CA ASP A 703 -2.37 40.53 -10.20
C ASP A 703 -1.71 39.28 -10.79
N ALA A 704 -0.96 39.45 -11.87
CA ALA A 704 -0.30 38.35 -12.55
C ALA A 704 0.78 37.68 -11.68
N ARG A 705 1.31 38.37 -10.65
CA ARG A 705 2.39 37.86 -9.78
C ARG A 705 2.03 36.59 -9.00
N TRP A 706 0.74 36.37 -8.75
CA TRP A 706 0.26 35.20 -8.01
C TRP A 706 -0.23 34.08 -8.93
N ARG A 707 -0.21 34.27 -10.25
CA ARG A 707 -0.58 33.26 -11.24
C ARG A 707 0.61 32.34 -11.54
N ILE A 708 1.08 31.67 -10.51
CA ILE A 708 2.25 30.81 -10.56
C ILE A 708 1.93 29.54 -11.36
N ALA A 709 2.64 29.34 -12.47
CA ALA A 709 2.44 28.23 -13.40
C ALA A 709 3.78 27.58 -13.75
N ILE A 710 4.26 26.75 -12.82
CA ILE A 710 5.56 26.09 -12.89
C ILE A 710 5.42 24.69 -13.49
N ASP A 711 6.29 24.34 -14.43
CA ASP A 711 6.45 22.99 -14.97
C ASP A 711 7.94 22.61 -15.04
N SER A 712 8.24 21.31 -15.23
CA SER A 712 9.62 20.82 -15.21
C SER A 712 10.52 21.42 -16.29
N ALA A 713 9.99 21.81 -17.45
CA ALA A 713 10.80 22.40 -18.52
C ALA A 713 11.22 23.82 -18.15
N LYS A 714 10.26 24.61 -17.65
CA LYS A 714 10.50 25.95 -17.12
C LYS A 714 11.44 25.93 -15.90
N VAL A 715 11.29 24.96 -14.99
CA VAL A 715 12.20 24.78 -13.84
C VAL A 715 13.62 24.51 -14.30
N ARG A 716 13.84 23.57 -15.23
CA ARG A 716 15.19 23.31 -15.76
C ARG A 716 15.82 24.54 -16.42
N ALA A 717 15.02 25.34 -17.13
CA ALA A 717 15.49 26.58 -17.74
C ALA A 717 15.84 27.64 -16.70
N ALA A 718 14.99 27.82 -15.68
CA ALA A 718 15.24 28.72 -14.55
C ALA A 718 16.44 28.28 -13.69
N MET A 719 16.64 26.98 -13.49
CA MET A 719 17.80 26.45 -12.74
C MET A 719 19.13 26.78 -13.43
N ARG A 720 19.21 26.66 -14.76
CA ARG A 720 20.40 27.08 -15.52
C ARG A 720 20.72 28.56 -15.35
N LEU A 721 19.69 29.40 -15.27
CA LEU A 721 19.83 30.82 -14.96
C LEU A 721 20.32 31.01 -13.51
N ALA A 722 19.70 30.32 -12.56
CA ALA A 722 20.04 30.37 -11.13
C ALA A 722 21.50 29.97 -10.84
N GLU A 723 22.03 28.94 -11.51
CA GLU A 723 23.43 28.50 -11.38
C GLU A 723 24.40 29.60 -11.80
N ARG A 724 24.15 30.29 -12.92
CA ARG A 724 24.98 31.42 -13.35
C ARG A 724 24.93 32.58 -12.36
N VAL A 725 23.76 32.85 -11.77
CA VAL A 725 23.62 33.88 -10.73
C VAL A 725 24.38 33.49 -9.47
N ARG A 726 24.37 32.22 -9.09
CA ARG A 726 25.13 31.70 -7.94
C ARG A 726 26.64 31.83 -8.13
N LEU A 727 27.12 31.79 -9.37
CA LEU A 727 28.52 32.07 -9.73
C LEU A 727 28.89 33.57 -9.72
N GLY A 728 27.97 34.44 -9.29
CA GLY A 728 28.21 35.88 -9.13
C GLY A 728 27.85 36.74 -10.35
N VAL A 729 27.17 36.17 -11.35
CA VAL A 729 26.69 36.92 -12.52
C VAL A 729 25.35 37.57 -12.19
N HIS A 730 25.14 38.85 -12.54
CA HIS A 730 23.84 39.49 -12.31
C HIS A 730 22.74 38.80 -13.15
N PRO A 731 21.50 38.59 -12.65
CA PRO A 731 20.44 37.89 -13.38
C PRO A 731 20.20 38.40 -14.82
N TYR A 732 20.20 39.73 -15.00
CA TYR A 732 20.01 40.34 -16.33
C TYR A 732 21.23 40.18 -17.27
N GLU A 733 22.44 40.04 -16.71
CA GLU A 733 23.65 39.74 -17.47
C GLU A 733 23.70 38.26 -17.87
N ALA A 734 23.31 37.36 -16.97
CA ALA A 734 23.16 35.93 -17.27
C ALA A 734 22.10 35.68 -18.37
N LEU A 735 21.01 36.45 -18.33
CA LEU A 735 19.96 36.45 -19.34
C LEU A 735 20.44 37.05 -20.67
N GLY A 736 21.20 38.16 -20.62
CA GLY A 736 21.81 38.78 -21.80
C GLY A 736 22.75 37.85 -22.55
N LEU A 737 23.59 37.10 -21.83
CA LEU A 737 24.46 36.08 -22.42
C LEU A 737 23.67 34.94 -23.07
N GLU A 738 22.52 34.58 -22.51
CA GLU A 738 21.66 33.54 -23.07
C GLU A 738 20.89 34.03 -24.31
N VAL A 739 20.42 35.28 -24.28
CA VAL A 739 19.83 35.96 -25.45
C VAL A 739 20.83 36.01 -26.59
N GLU A 740 22.08 36.43 -26.34
CA GLU A 740 23.12 36.50 -27.36
C GLU A 740 23.49 35.12 -27.92
N ARG A 741 23.55 34.10 -27.06
CA ARG A 741 23.79 32.71 -27.47
C ARG A 741 22.70 32.19 -28.42
N ILE A 742 21.43 32.53 -28.15
CA ILE A 742 20.28 32.12 -28.98
C ILE A 742 20.24 32.91 -30.29
N VAL A 743 20.56 34.20 -30.25
CA VAL A 743 20.63 35.04 -31.45
C VAL A 743 21.72 34.53 -32.39
N GLY A 744 22.90 34.18 -31.87
CA GLY A 744 23.99 33.48 -32.58
C GLY A 744 24.66 34.26 -33.72
N ASP A 745 23.96 35.22 -34.33
CA ASP A 745 24.45 36.11 -35.37
C ASP A 745 25.27 37.27 -34.79
N TRP A 746 26.51 37.41 -35.24
CA TRP A 746 27.47 38.35 -34.67
C TRP A 746 27.06 39.81 -34.87
N ASP A 747 26.51 40.16 -36.03
CA ASP A 747 26.09 41.53 -36.34
C ASP A 747 24.86 41.94 -35.51
N THR A 748 23.91 41.03 -35.31
CA THR A 748 22.74 41.25 -34.46
C THR A 748 23.14 41.34 -32.99
N VAL A 749 24.02 40.46 -32.51
CA VAL A 749 24.55 40.51 -31.13
C VAL A 749 25.28 41.82 -30.86
N ARG A 750 26.12 42.29 -31.78
CA ARG A 750 26.82 43.57 -31.65
C ARG A 750 25.83 44.74 -31.55
N LYS A 751 24.80 44.78 -32.39
CA LYS A 751 23.74 45.79 -32.31
C LYS A 751 22.98 45.72 -30.99
N LEU A 752 22.63 44.53 -30.51
CA LEU A 752 21.98 44.38 -29.20
C LEU A 752 22.84 44.93 -28.05
N ARG A 753 24.15 44.73 -28.10
CA ARG A 753 25.11 45.28 -27.11
C ARG A 753 25.28 46.80 -27.21
N GLU A 754 25.06 47.40 -28.38
CA GLU A 754 25.13 48.85 -28.61
C GLU A 754 23.82 49.53 -28.21
N ASP A 755 22.67 48.96 -28.60
CA ASP A 755 21.35 49.55 -28.42
C ASP A 755 20.76 49.29 -27.03
N TYR A 756 21.13 48.16 -26.41
CA TYR A 756 20.62 47.72 -25.10
C TYR A 756 21.75 47.34 -24.15
N PRO A 757 22.70 48.24 -23.81
CA PRO A 757 23.77 47.91 -22.90
C PRO A 757 23.28 47.85 -21.44
N MET A 758 23.86 46.95 -20.64
CA MET A 758 23.60 46.87 -19.19
C MET A 758 23.95 48.18 -18.45
N ARG A 759 24.94 48.92 -18.95
CA ARG A 759 25.36 50.27 -18.51
C ARG A 759 25.93 51.01 -19.71
N ASP A 760 25.79 52.32 -19.78
CA ASP A 760 26.30 53.11 -20.91
C ASP A 760 27.80 52.89 -21.18
N THR A 761 28.59 52.64 -20.12
CA THR A 761 30.03 52.33 -20.22
C THR A 761 30.35 50.95 -20.82
N HIS A 762 29.35 50.08 -20.99
CA HIS A 762 29.48 48.71 -21.52
C HIS A 762 28.98 48.56 -22.96
N ALA A 763 28.57 49.67 -23.60
CA ALA A 763 28.11 49.65 -24.98
C ALA A 763 29.12 48.94 -25.90
N GLY A 764 28.65 47.90 -26.60
CA GLY A 764 29.44 47.13 -27.58
C GLY A 764 30.52 46.18 -27.02
N THR A 765 30.80 46.14 -25.71
CA THR A 765 31.99 45.43 -25.17
C THR A 765 31.70 44.26 -24.23
N ARG A 766 30.50 44.19 -23.64
CA ARG A 766 30.13 43.18 -22.61
C ARG A 766 29.04 42.21 -23.10
N CYS A 767 27.82 42.36 -22.61
CA CYS A 767 26.61 41.72 -23.15
C CYS A 767 25.44 42.71 -23.11
N CYS A 768 24.37 42.41 -23.85
CA CYS A 768 23.12 43.17 -23.82
C CYS A 768 22.36 42.96 -22.49
N ASP A 769 21.49 43.92 -22.16
CA ASP A 769 20.49 43.77 -21.09
C ASP A 769 19.38 42.84 -21.57
N GLY A 770 19.51 41.56 -21.23
CA GLY A 770 18.57 40.52 -21.65
C GLY A 770 17.15 40.78 -21.17
N ALA A 771 16.96 41.37 -19.98
CA ALA A 771 15.64 41.65 -19.43
C ALA A 771 14.94 42.77 -20.22
N ARG A 772 15.68 43.82 -20.59
CA ARG A 772 15.18 44.90 -21.43
C ARG A 772 14.83 44.42 -22.84
N VAL A 773 15.68 43.58 -23.43
CA VAL A 773 15.45 42.97 -24.75
C VAL A 773 14.17 42.12 -24.75
N LEU A 774 14.03 41.20 -23.79
CA LEU A 774 12.85 40.33 -23.70
C LEU A 774 11.57 41.10 -23.38
N ARG A 775 11.63 42.11 -22.49
CA ARG A 775 10.48 42.99 -22.21
C ARG A 775 9.99 43.68 -23.48
N LEU A 776 10.89 44.23 -24.30
CA LEU A 776 10.49 44.91 -25.54
C LEU A 776 9.94 43.94 -26.60
N LEU A 777 10.37 42.68 -26.59
CA LEU A 777 9.92 41.66 -27.55
C LEU A 777 8.55 41.04 -27.20
N PHE A 778 8.26 40.84 -25.91
CA PHE A 778 7.10 40.09 -25.44
C PHE A 778 6.10 40.92 -24.61
N ARG A 779 6.54 42.03 -24.01
CA ARG A 779 5.74 42.90 -23.13
C ARG A 779 5.87 44.38 -23.53
N HIS A 780 5.80 44.67 -24.83
CA HIS A 780 5.87 46.03 -25.38
C HIS A 780 4.69 46.89 -24.89
N GLN A 781 4.98 48.10 -24.43
CA GLN A 781 3.98 49.05 -23.94
C GLN A 781 3.94 50.33 -24.80
N ALA A 782 2.82 51.04 -24.73
CA ALA A 782 2.67 52.31 -25.44
C ALA A 782 3.73 53.33 -24.96
N GLY A 783 4.60 53.76 -25.88
CA GLY A 783 5.73 54.65 -25.59
C GLY A 783 7.11 53.98 -25.55
N ASP A 784 7.16 52.64 -25.64
CA ASP A 784 8.42 51.91 -25.76
C ASP A 784 9.10 52.12 -27.13
N PRO A 785 10.44 52.06 -27.19
CA PRO A 785 11.17 52.01 -28.46
C PRO A 785 10.76 50.78 -29.29
N PRO A 786 10.99 50.78 -30.61
CA PRO A 786 10.70 49.61 -31.43
C PRO A 786 11.45 48.38 -30.92
N PRO A 787 10.84 47.19 -30.95
CA PRO A 787 11.50 45.96 -30.54
C PRO A 787 12.76 45.70 -31.40
N PRO A 788 13.77 45.01 -30.86
CA PRO A 788 14.98 44.70 -31.61
C PRO A 788 14.64 43.88 -32.86
N ALA A 789 15.30 44.22 -33.97
CA ALA A 789 15.18 43.47 -35.22
C ALA A 789 15.95 42.15 -35.08
N LEU A 790 15.24 41.03 -35.20
CA LEU A 790 15.81 39.68 -35.03
C LEU A 790 15.65 38.85 -36.31
N PRO A 791 16.57 37.90 -36.58
CA PRO A 791 16.39 36.91 -37.63
C PRO A 791 15.12 36.06 -37.44
N ALA A 792 14.61 35.48 -38.54
CA ALA A 792 13.43 34.61 -38.50
C ALA A 792 13.64 33.41 -37.55
N GLY A 793 12.62 33.05 -36.76
CA GLY A 793 12.66 31.94 -35.77
C GLY A 793 13.36 32.28 -34.44
N VAL A 794 14.21 33.31 -34.38
CA VAL A 794 14.93 33.70 -33.14
C VAL A 794 13.97 34.21 -32.07
N ARG A 795 12.91 34.92 -32.47
CA ARG A 795 11.89 35.41 -31.53
C ARG A 795 11.21 34.27 -30.77
N GLU A 796 10.91 33.15 -31.43
CA GLU A 796 10.30 31.98 -30.78
C GLU A 796 11.28 31.32 -29.81
N ALA A 797 12.54 31.16 -30.23
CA ALA A 797 13.59 30.61 -29.35
C ALA A 797 13.82 31.45 -28.08
N LEU A 798 13.72 32.79 -28.19
CA LEU A 798 13.84 33.72 -27.06
C LEU A 798 12.65 33.69 -26.10
N ALA A 799 11.49 33.15 -26.48
CA ALA A 799 10.34 33.01 -25.59
C ALA A 799 10.66 32.09 -24.39
N THR A 800 11.55 31.11 -24.60
CA THR A 800 12.05 30.22 -23.53
C THR A 800 12.83 30.99 -22.46
N CYS A 801 13.58 32.02 -22.85
CA CYS A 801 14.32 32.87 -21.91
C CYS A 801 13.40 33.79 -21.12
N ASP A 802 12.35 34.31 -21.75
CA ASP A 802 11.36 35.14 -21.05
C ASP A 802 10.59 34.30 -20.01
N ALA A 803 10.15 33.10 -20.40
CA ALA A 803 9.50 32.16 -19.48
C ALA A 803 10.43 31.69 -18.35
N ALA A 804 11.73 31.52 -18.63
CA ALA A 804 12.72 31.14 -17.60
C ALA A 804 12.92 32.23 -16.55
N LEU A 805 12.90 33.51 -16.93
CA LEU A 805 13.00 34.63 -15.99
C LEU A 805 11.76 34.71 -15.08
N ASP A 806 10.57 34.57 -15.66
CA ASP A 806 9.30 34.56 -14.92
C ASP A 806 9.25 33.37 -13.94
N THR A 807 9.62 32.18 -14.43
CA THR A 807 9.66 30.97 -13.59
C THR A 807 10.73 31.05 -12.50
N TYR A 808 11.86 31.71 -12.77
CA TYR A 808 12.88 31.94 -11.76
C TYR A 808 12.35 32.80 -10.60
N ALA A 809 11.55 33.83 -10.90
CA ALA A 809 10.88 34.63 -9.88
C ALA A 809 9.83 33.80 -9.11
N ASP A 810 8.99 33.04 -9.82
CA ASP A 810 7.99 32.15 -9.23
C ASP A 810 8.61 31.12 -8.26
N LEU A 811 9.75 30.53 -8.64
CA LEU A 811 10.48 29.56 -7.81
C LEU A 811 11.04 30.19 -6.53
N LEU A 812 11.58 31.41 -6.61
CA LEU A 812 12.10 32.12 -5.43
C LEU A 812 10.97 32.55 -4.49
N VAL A 813 9.82 32.94 -5.03
CA VAL A 813 8.61 33.23 -4.24
C VAL A 813 8.10 31.96 -3.58
N ALA A 814 7.99 30.86 -4.32
CA ALA A 814 7.54 29.58 -3.78
C ALA A 814 8.49 29.04 -2.68
N ASP A 815 9.80 29.03 -2.92
CA ASP A 815 10.81 28.60 -1.93
C ASP A 815 10.87 29.55 -0.72
N GLY A 816 10.71 30.86 -0.94
CA GLY A 816 10.66 31.83 0.16
C GLY A 816 9.45 31.63 1.08
N VAL A 817 8.27 31.41 0.50
CA VAL A 817 7.06 31.05 1.27
C VAL A 817 7.22 29.69 1.94
N HIS A 818 7.81 28.71 1.26
CA HIS A 818 8.11 27.41 1.84
C HIS A 818 9.06 27.51 3.03
N ALA A 819 10.14 28.31 2.92
CA ALA A 819 11.08 28.58 4.00
C ALA A 819 10.41 29.20 5.21
N LEU A 820 9.54 30.19 5.00
CA LEU A 820 8.83 30.89 6.06
C LEU A 820 7.90 29.94 6.83
N VAL A 821 7.09 29.16 6.11
CA VAL A 821 6.20 28.15 6.69
C VAL A 821 6.99 27.06 7.42
N SER A 822 8.17 26.70 6.92
CA SER A 822 9.05 25.72 7.55
C SER A 822 9.83 26.27 8.76
N GLY A 823 9.60 27.52 9.19
CA GLY A 823 10.33 28.15 10.30
C GLY A 823 11.76 28.60 9.96
N HIS A 824 12.15 28.59 8.69
CA HIS A 824 13.48 28.98 8.21
C HIS A 824 13.48 30.42 7.67
N GLY A 825 13.11 31.39 8.49
CA GLY A 825 12.94 32.80 8.07
C GLY A 825 14.18 33.43 7.43
N GLY A 826 15.39 33.02 7.83
CA GLY A 826 16.64 33.49 7.21
C GLY A 826 16.80 33.04 5.75
N LEU A 827 16.38 31.82 5.42
CA LEU A 827 16.36 31.32 4.04
C LEU A 827 15.25 32.00 3.22
N GLY A 828 14.11 32.28 3.85
CA GLY A 828 13.04 33.06 3.22
C GLY A 828 13.52 34.47 2.84
N ASN A 829 14.27 35.13 3.72
CA ASN A 829 14.89 36.42 3.42
C ASN A 829 15.91 36.32 2.27
N ALA A 830 16.76 35.29 2.27
CA ALA A 830 17.73 35.08 1.20
C ALA A 830 17.07 34.84 -0.18
N ALA A 831 15.98 34.06 -0.23
CA ALA A 831 15.20 33.86 -1.45
C ALA A 831 14.56 35.17 -1.96
N MET A 832 14.08 36.03 -1.04
CA MET A 832 13.49 37.34 -1.40
C MET A 832 14.55 38.36 -1.82
N GLU A 833 15.73 38.37 -1.17
CA GLU A 833 16.88 39.18 -1.60
C GLU A 833 17.35 38.76 -3.00
N ALA A 834 17.36 37.46 -3.30
CA ALA A 834 17.66 36.94 -4.63
C ALA A 834 16.58 37.33 -5.65
N ALA A 835 15.29 37.30 -5.28
CA ALA A 835 14.20 37.72 -6.16
C ALA A 835 14.28 39.23 -6.48
N ALA A 836 14.80 40.04 -5.53
CA ALA A 836 15.10 41.45 -5.74
C ALA A 836 16.41 41.70 -6.52
N GLY A 837 17.17 40.66 -6.86
CA GLY A 837 18.47 40.75 -7.52
C GLY A 837 19.60 41.29 -6.63
N LEU A 838 19.42 41.27 -5.30
CA LEU A 838 20.34 41.83 -4.31
C LEU A 838 21.29 40.79 -3.71
N GLY A 839 21.03 39.50 -3.92
CA GLY A 839 21.84 38.40 -3.39
C GLY A 839 21.80 37.14 -4.28
N PRO A 840 22.72 36.19 -4.05
CA PRO A 840 22.70 34.92 -4.77
C PRO A 840 21.49 34.07 -4.34
N PRO A 841 20.85 33.34 -5.28
CA PRO A 841 19.73 32.46 -4.95
C PRO A 841 20.20 31.26 -4.11
N PRO A 842 19.41 30.84 -3.09
CA PRO A 842 19.68 29.61 -2.35
C PRO A 842 19.59 28.37 -3.26
N GLU A 843 19.96 27.21 -2.73
CA GLU A 843 19.57 25.93 -3.36
C GLU A 843 18.06 25.77 -3.22
N LEU A 844 17.37 25.74 -4.37
CA LEU A 844 15.93 25.53 -4.43
C LEU A 844 15.61 24.13 -3.90
N ARG A 845 14.65 24.04 -2.97
CA ARG A 845 14.27 22.81 -2.26
C ARG A 845 13.00 22.17 -2.82
#